data_AF-A0A2E2VNT2-F1
#
_entry.id   AF-A0A2E2VNT2-F1
#
_cell.length_a   1.000
_cell.length_b   1.000
_cell.length_c   1.000
_cell.angle_alpha   90.00
_cell.angle_beta   90.00
_cell.angle_gamma   90.00
#
_symmetry.space_group_name_H-M   'P 1'
#
loop_
_entity.id
_entity.type
_entity.pdbx_description
1 polymer ?
#
loop_
_entity_poly.entity_id
_entity_poly.type
_entity_poly.pdbx_seq_one_letter_code
_entity_poly.pdbx_strand_id
1 'polypeptide(L)'
;MSSFILKHPEKDVDLGVFLPIVGRPFVNALHKSCNHAAQFSISHFNSIWGAIKFLFNELQVLEPELLTEIKNGVSVFGKQASWMKFLAMVHWRLQKRKISNSGKNNYISGLNYILLHLQNRGYIPRFNGIATFKPEKKVSKSLLEFTFDEYEVFGSAPEDEDATEIDKVILSLKSEMRECTSENIADQCAFILKDRLTKLRLEAEEKFIQYSNLRLSGLIAIRKYRYLLPIIDDWLNWRKSKETGTTNPWGSEIRQLSDEQWWGVYLAWCWYRNDGLEPKCGVLPSRLYNMIRKQFSGRRDYRADVATAEAIGCSMGFIAAASTILIHDLVANVDSVRNMSVNADNITDYGVVDVEWVKPRARGLLTAIDERQSRYTASRVIRVIRRSTRRYRQVAVNHHKNKLFLHHHSAKGSSKVNRNQDHVKPMMPSSASLLKYVKNIIHKASGEKWSGTARSIRVSVLLYKGLTGGLISVQQAAQHSSLRTSMLYTNSIVMRLTMDKKMREFREWLQVLVTINIENAASKIGIDEDKYQKEKEALIASQFGGVYCRDPKSGVQEGTQKGEVCGAISQCMTCANKRNIFVVTEENVLHLLQWNEALKKGNKQGFINVFQDGKWAFWCVFIESVIEKIFQSGNKNKAVFQSAQQKLISTDNPYLKIDFRRL
;
A
#
# COMPACT_ATOMS: atom_id res chain seq x y z
N MET A 1 -8.69 55.26 21.86
CA MET A 1 -7.72 54.13 21.97
C MET A 1 -7.89 53.25 20.73
N SER A 2 -6.84 53.00 19.95
CA SER A 2 -6.94 52.13 18.78
C SER A 2 -7.13 50.67 19.20
N SER A 3 -8.22 50.04 18.78
CA SER A 3 -8.49 48.62 19.04
C SER A 3 -7.68 47.73 18.07
N PHE A 4 -7.02 46.69 18.58
CA PHE A 4 -6.20 45.77 17.77
C PHE A 4 -7.05 44.60 17.27
N ILE A 5 -8.13 44.90 16.55
CA ILE A 5 -9.08 43.90 16.08
C ILE A 5 -8.61 43.31 14.75
N LEU A 6 -8.47 41.98 14.70
CA LEU A 6 -8.41 41.23 13.45
C LEU A 6 -9.84 40.93 13.01
N LYS A 7 -10.23 41.51 11.87
CA LYS A 7 -11.58 41.35 11.32
C LYS A 7 -11.65 40.18 10.36
N HIS A 8 -12.75 39.44 10.39
CA HIS A 8 -13.14 38.47 9.37
C HIS A 8 -14.65 38.60 9.12
N PRO A 9 -15.17 38.38 7.89
CA PRO A 9 -16.58 38.61 7.57
C PRO A 9 -17.61 37.97 8.53
N GLU A 10 -17.22 36.86 9.16
CA GLU A 10 -18.04 36.10 10.10
C GLU A 10 -17.62 36.24 11.58
N LYS A 11 -16.48 36.88 11.89
CA LYS A 11 -15.93 36.91 13.26
C LYS A 11 -14.83 37.95 13.45
N ASP A 12 -14.88 38.65 14.58
CA ASP A 12 -13.79 39.53 15.01
C ASP A 12 -13.05 38.93 16.21
N VAL A 13 -11.72 39.11 16.26
CA VAL A 13 -10.90 38.73 17.42
C VAL A 13 -9.99 39.87 17.83
N ASP A 14 -9.91 40.15 19.13
CA ASP A 14 -9.12 41.25 19.68
C ASP A 14 -7.73 40.76 20.11
N LEU A 15 -6.68 41.28 19.46
CA LEU A 15 -5.29 41.05 19.88
C LEU A 15 -4.91 41.87 21.11
N GLY A 16 -5.72 42.87 21.48
CA GLY A 16 -5.53 43.71 22.66
C GLY A 16 -5.40 42.93 23.96
N VAL A 17 -5.98 41.72 24.02
CA VAL A 17 -5.87 40.79 25.16
C VAL A 17 -4.42 40.41 25.49
N PHE A 18 -3.48 40.53 24.54
CA PHE A 18 -2.07 40.21 24.76
C PHE A 18 -1.20 41.43 25.09
N LEU A 19 -1.77 42.65 25.14
CA LEU A 19 -1.04 43.87 25.50
C LEU A 19 -0.30 43.78 26.84
N PRO A 20 -0.89 43.21 27.93
CA PRO A 20 -0.19 43.08 29.21
C PRO A 20 1.06 42.18 29.14
N ILE A 21 1.14 41.33 28.11
CA ILE A 21 2.12 40.25 28.00
C ILE A 21 3.36 40.71 27.25
N VAL A 22 3.20 41.45 26.14
CA VAL A 22 4.31 41.79 25.21
C VAL A 22 4.41 43.27 24.88
N GLY A 23 3.49 44.10 25.40
CA GLY A 23 3.46 45.53 25.11
C GLY A 23 2.89 45.87 23.74
N ARG A 24 2.53 47.15 23.60
CA ARG A 24 1.88 47.70 22.40
C ARG A 24 2.68 47.58 21.10
N PRO A 25 4.01 47.79 21.09
CA PRO A 25 4.80 47.69 19.86
C PRO A 25 4.72 46.31 19.19
N PHE A 26 4.84 45.23 19.97
CA PHE A 26 4.78 43.87 19.43
C PHE A 26 3.37 43.47 18.98
N VAL A 27 2.32 43.86 19.74
CA VAL A 27 0.92 43.61 19.33
C VAL A 27 0.61 44.30 18.00
N ASN A 28 1.13 45.51 17.77
CA ASN A 28 0.99 46.21 16.49
C ASN A 28 1.72 45.48 15.35
N ALA A 29 2.94 44.98 15.60
CA ALA A 29 3.68 44.17 14.63
C ALA A 29 2.95 42.88 14.26
N LEU A 30 2.35 42.20 15.24
CA LEU A 30 1.53 41.01 15.04
C LEU A 30 0.23 41.32 14.27
N HIS A 31 -0.48 42.37 14.65
CA HIS A 31 -1.70 42.82 13.94
C HIS A 31 -1.41 43.08 12.48
N LYS A 32 -0.35 43.85 12.19
CA LYS A 32 0.13 44.09 10.82
C LYS A 32 0.43 42.79 10.08
N SER A 33 1.15 41.87 10.72
CA SER A 33 1.58 40.59 10.12
C SER A 33 0.45 39.61 9.86
N CYS A 34 -0.67 39.73 10.57
CA CYS A 34 -1.83 38.84 10.46
C CYS A 34 -3.06 39.49 9.82
N ASN A 35 -3.00 40.76 9.41
CA ASN A 35 -4.17 41.51 8.92
C ASN A 35 -4.81 40.89 7.65
N HIS A 36 -4.05 40.16 6.84
CA HIS A 36 -4.57 39.45 5.66
C HIS A 36 -5.35 38.18 6.02
N ALA A 37 -5.38 37.76 7.30
CA ALA A 37 -6.10 36.57 7.75
C ALA A 37 -7.60 36.63 7.44
N ALA A 38 -8.16 37.83 7.29
CA ALA A 38 -9.54 38.11 6.90
C ALA A 38 -9.94 37.49 5.55
N GLN A 39 -8.97 37.21 4.68
CA GLN A 39 -9.19 36.71 3.32
C GLN A 39 -9.37 35.18 3.26
N PHE A 40 -9.07 34.47 4.34
CA PHE A 40 -9.19 33.01 4.39
C PHE A 40 -10.55 32.57 4.92
N SER A 41 -10.90 31.29 4.74
CA SER A 41 -12.09 30.69 5.34
C SER A 41 -12.10 30.81 6.87
N ILE A 42 -13.28 30.85 7.49
CA ILE A 42 -13.46 30.91 8.95
C ILE A 42 -12.69 29.82 9.71
N SER A 43 -12.58 28.61 9.15
CA SER A 43 -11.80 27.50 9.74
C SER A 43 -10.30 27.82 9.80
N HIS A 44 -9.76 28.40 8.72
CA HIS A 44 -8.36 28.80 8.64
C HIS A 44 -8.08 30.03 9.53
N PHE A 45 -8.99 30.99 9.55
CA PHE A 45 -8.93 32.14 10.46
C PHE A 45 -8.89 31.72 11.93
N ASN A 46 -9.76 30.80 12.34
CA ASN A 46 -9.75 30.23 13.69
C ASN A 46 -8.43 29.48 14.00
N SER A 47 -7.82 28.85 13.00
CA SER A 47 -6.53 28.17 13.16
C SER A 47 -5.38 29.16 13.40
N ILE A 48 -5.36 30.29 12.67
CA ILE A 48 -4.40 31.38 12.91
C ILE A 48 -4.57 31.96 14.31
N TRP A 49 -5.82 32.22 14.72
CA TRP A 49 -6.11 32.71 16.06
C TRP A 49 -5.69 31.72 17.16
N GLY A 50 -5.95 30.43 16.97
CA GLY A 50 -5.49 29.37 17.86
C GLY A 50 -3.97 29.32 17.97
N ALA A 51 -3.26 29.52 16.86
CA ALA A 51 -1.79 29.57 16.84
C ALA A 51 -1.23 30.82 17.56
N ILE A 52 -1.91 31.97 17.46
CA ILE A 52 -1.54 33.19 18.21
C ILE A 52 -1.68 32.95 19.72
N LYS A 53 -2.81 32.39 20.16
CA LYS A 53 -3.00 32.01 21.58
C LYS A 53 -1.93 31.04 22.05
N PHE A 54 -1.61 30.05 21.22
CA PHE A 54 -0.57 29.07 21.53
C PHE A 54 0.82 29.72 21.67
N LEU A 55 1.20 30.61 20.75
CA LEU A 55 2.46 31.37 20.82
C LEU A 55 2.60 32.11 22.15
N PHE A 56 1.58 32.89 22.54
CA PHE A 56 1.65 33.68 23.76
C PHE A 56 1.63 32.82 25.02
N ASN A 57 0.84 31.75 25.05
CA ASN A 57 0.85 30.81 26.17
C ASN A 57 2.23 30.16 26.36
N GLU A 58 2.90 29.78 25.26
CA GLU A 58 4.23 29.18 25.37
C GLU A 58 5.31 30.24 25.70
N LEU A 59 5.22 31.47 25.18
CA LEU A 59 6.16 32.56 25.50
C LEU A 59 6.15 32.89 26.99
N GLN A 60 4.97 32.94 27.62
CA GLN A 60 4.86 33.18 29.06
C GLN A 60 5.48 32.08 29.92
N VAL A 61 5.42 30.83 29.46
CA VAL A 61 5.80 29.66 30.27
C VAL A 61 7.26 29.26 30.06
N LEU A 62 7.78 29.39 28.84
CA LEU A 62 9.05 28.77 28.46
C LEU A 62 10.24 29.73 28.44
N GLU A 63 10.05 31.01 28.15
CA GLU A 63 11.17 31.92 27.92
C GLU A 63 10.88 33.36 28.43
N PRO A 64 11.12 33.62 29.73
CA PRO A 64 10.96 34.95 30.33
C PRO A 64 11.96 36.00 29.85
N GLU A 65 13.17 35.60 29.44
CA GLU A 65 14.21 36.47 28.88
C GLU A 65 13.79 36.98 27.50
N LEU A 66 13.34 36.09 26.61
CA LEU A 66 12.81 36.46 25.29
C LEU A 66 11.59 37.38 25.43
N LEU A 67 10.71 37.09 26.41
CA LEU A 67 9.57 37.94 26.69
C LEU A 67 9.99 39.37 27.10
N THR A 68 11.06 39.48 27.88
CA THR A 68 11.64 40.76 28.29
C THR A 68 12.28 41.49 27.10
N GLU A 69 13.00 40.77 26.25
CA GLU A 69 13.56 41.32 25.00
C GLU A 69 12.46 41.80 24.04
N ILE A 70 11.33 41.10 23.96
CA ILE A 70 10.17 41.50 23.15
C ILE A 70 9.55 42.78 23.71
N LYS A 71 9.39 42.92 25.03
CA LYS A 71 8.83 44.12 25.66
C LYS A 71 9.69 45.36 25.44
N ASN A 72 11.01 45.18 25.45
CA ASN A 72 11.98 46.28 25.35
C ASN A 72 12.42 46.56 23.91
N GLY A 73 12.07 45.69 22.96
CA GLY A 73 12.43 45.84 21.54
C GLY A 73 11.68 47.01 20.88
N VAL A 74 12.40 47.83 20.11
CA VAL A 74 11.84 49.01 19.42
C VAL A 74 11.73 48.81 17.89
N SER A 75 12.71 48.16 17.26
CA SER A 75 12.75 47.90 15.81
C SER A 75 12.73 46.41 15.45
N VAL A 76 13.52 45.60 16.16
CA VAL A 76 13.56 44.13 16.06
C VAL A 76 13.32 43.55 17.44
N PHE A 77 12.31 42.68 17.56
CA PHE A 77 11.89 42.09 18.83
C PHE A 77 12.61 40.77 19.11
N GLY A 78 13.40 40.73 20.17
CA GLY A 78 14.16 39.55 20.57
C GLY A 78 15.40 39.27 19.73
N LYS A 79 16.40 38.63 20.34
CA LYS A 79 17.59 38.15 19.63
C LYS A 79 17.31 36.82 18.93
N GLN A 80 18.06 36.53 17.87
CA GLN A 80 17.90 35.28 17.11
C GLN A 80 18.12 34.04 17.99
N ALA A 81 19.12 34.08 18.88
CA ALA A 81 19.41 33.00 19.81
C ALA A 81 18.23 32.73 20.77
N SER A 82 17.62 33.78 21.32
CA SER A 82 16.47 33.71 22.22
C SER A 82 15.26 33.07 21.53
N TRP A 83 14.98 33.47 20.28
CA TRP A 83 13.94 32.83 19.46
C TRP A 83 14.25 31.36 19.19
N MET A 84 15.46 30.99 18.79
CA MET A 84 15.82 29.59 18.53
C MET A 84 15.71 28.71 19.78
N LYS A 85 16.14 29.24 20.95
CA LYS A 85 15.99 28.58 22.26
C LYS A 85 14.51 28.34 22.59
N PHE A 86 13.66 29.36 22.43
CA PHE A 86 12.21 29.25 22.60
C PHE A 86 11.60 28.15 21.70
N LEU A 87 11.95 28.14 20.40
CA LEU A 87 11.44 27.16 19.45
C LEU A 87 11.87 25.72 19.78
N ALA A 88 13.10 25.53 20.26
CA ALA A 88 13.57 24.23 20.73
C ALA A 88 12.76 23.73 21.93
N MET A 89 12.44 24.61 22.89
CA MET A 89 11.64 24.26 24.07
C MET A 89 10.18 23.96 23.71
N VAL A 90 9.57 24.73 22.80
CA VAL A 90 8.22 24.45 22.28
C VAL A 90 8.18 23.08 21.62
N HIS A 91 9.17 22.77 20.77
CA HIS A 91 9.26 21.47 20.11
C HIS A 91 9.38 20.32 21.13
N TRP A 92 10.24 20.46 22.14
CA TRP A 92 10.38 19.47 23.21
C TRP A 92 9.08 19.27 24.01
N ARG A 93 8.36 20.35 24.34
CA ARG A 93 7.09 20.26 25.07
C ARG A 93 6.01 19.58 24.23
N LEU A 94 5.92 19.91 22.94
CA LEU A 94 5.02 19.24 22.01
C LEU A 94 5.35 17.75 21.87
N GLN A 95 6.63 17.37 21.89
CA GLN A 95 7.05 15.98 21.85
C GLN A 95 6.46 15.16 23.01
N LYS A 96 6.44 15.73 24.22
CA LYS A 96 5.90 15.10 25.44
C LYS A 96 4.36 15.04 25.51
N ARG A 97 3.64 15.80 24.68
CA ARG A 97 2.16 15.75 24.70
C ARG A 97 1.65 14.43 24.11
N LYS A 98 0.67 13.81 24.79
CA LYS A 98 -0.07 12.62 24.34
C LYS A 98 -1.09 12.97 23.24
N ILE A 99 -0.62 13.53 22.14
CA ILE A 99 -1.41 13.85 20.93
C ILE A 99 -0.70 13.28 19.70
N SER A 100 -1.42 13.03 18.61
CA SER A 100 -0.83 12.48 17.39
C SER A 100 0.21 13.43 16.77
N ASN A 101 1.20 12.88 16.04
CA ASN A 101 2.19 13.72 15.33
C ASN A 101 1.53 14.69 14.33
N SER A 102 0.38 14.31 13.75
CA SER A 102 -0.42 15.23 12.93
C SER A 102 -0.97 16.39 13.75
N GLY A 103 -1.48 16.13 14.95
CA GLY A 103 -1.92 17.17 15.88
C GLY A 103 -0.78 18.09 16.30
N LYS A 104 0.40 17.54 16.64
CA LYS A 104 1.62 18.32 16.93
C LYS A 104 2.02 19.21 15.75
N ASN A 105 1.95 18.69 14.54
CA ASN A 105 2.28 19.43 13.32
C ASN A 105 1.31 20.57 13.02
N ASN A 106 0.05 20.49 13.44
CA ASN A 106 -0.89 21.61 13.31
C ASN A 106 -0.43 22.80 14.15
N TYR A 107 0.03 22.57 15.38
CA TYR A 107 0.61 23.63 16.23
C TYR A 107 1.88 24.23 15.60
N ILE A 108 2.79 23.37 15.12
CA ILE A 108 4.02 23.80 14.44
C ILE A 108 3.73 24.62 13.19
N SER A 109 2.80 24.17 12.35
CA SER A 109 2.43 24.88 11.13
C SER A 109 1.87 26.27 11.42
N GLY A 110 1.02 26.39 12.44
CA GLY A 110 0.47 27.68 12.87
C GLY A 110 1.55 28.62 13.41
N LEU A 111 2.48 28.12 14.23
CA LEU A 111 3.60 28.91 14.74
C LEU A 111 4.54 29.37 13.63
N ASN A 112 4.96 28.45 12.76
CA ASN A 112 5.85 28.75 11.64
C ASN A 112 5.22 29.80 10.71
N TYR A 113 3.90 29.73 10.48
CA TYR A 113 3.18 30.73 9.72
C TYR A 113 3.30 32.13 10.34
N ILE A 114 2.98 32.29 11.63
CA ILE A 114 3.03 33.59 12.32
C ILE A 114 4.47 34.14 12.32
N LEU A 115 5.45 33.30 12.70
CA LEU A 115 6.85 33.69 12.79
C LEU A 115 7.42 34.06 11.42
N LEU A 116 7.06 33.34 10.37
CA LEU A 116 7.49 33.67 9.00
C LEU A 116 6.98 35.05 8.58
N HIS A 117 5.72 35.38 8.90
CA HIS A 117 5.16 36.70 8.58
C HIS A 117 5.83 37.83 9.38
N LEU A 118 6.15 37.61 10.66
CA LEU A 118 6.91 38.57 11.47
C LEU A 118 8.34 38.77 10.92
N GLN A 119 9.01 37.68 10.52
CA GLN A 119 10.36 37.71 9.92
C GLN A 119 10.38 38.43 8.56
N ASN A 120 9.40 38.17 7.70
CA ASN A 120 9.32 38.78 6.37
C ASN A 120 9.13 40.30 6.44
N ARG A 121 8.52 40.80 7.51
CA ARG A 121 8.35 42.24 7.77
C ARG A 121 9.48 42.85 8.60
N GLY A 122 10.51 42.08 8.94
CA GLY A 122 11.68 42.55 9.69
C GLY A 122 11.41 42.82 11.18
N TYR A 123 10.27 42.37 11.72
CA TYR A 123 9.95 42.59 13.14
C TYR A 123 10.72 41.65 14.07
N ILE A 124 11.12 40.47 13.59
CA ILE A 124 11.98 39.53 14.34
C ILE A 124 13.12 39.03 13.44
N PRO A 125 14.24 38.56 14.02
CA PRO A 125 15.39 38.06 13.25
C PRO A 125 15.04 36.85 12.38
N ARG A 126 15.79 36.62 11.29
CA ARG A 126 15.60 35.44 10.43
C ARG A 126 16.19 34.18 11.05
N PHE A 127 15.43 33.10 11.04
CA PHE A 127 15.84 31.76 11.46
C PHE A 127 14.99 30.69 10.78
N ASN A 128 15.46 29.44 10.84
CA ASN A 128 14.68 28.29 10.38
C ASN A 128 13.53 28.01 11.36
N GLY A 129 12.32 27.79 10.84
CA GLY A 129 11.16 27.44 11.65
C GLY A 129 11.30 26.07 12.33
N ILE A 130 10.33 25.74 13.19
CA ILE A 130 10.30 24.47 13.92
C ILE A 130 10.15 23.32 12.93
N ALA A 131 11.01 22.30 13.06
CA ALA A 131 10.91 21.06 12.28
C ALA A 131 9.64 20.29 12.64
N THR A 132 8.94 19.78 11.62
CA THR A 132 7.72 18.97 11.83
C THR A 132 8.06 17.57 12.35
N PHE A 133 7.20 17.04 13.22
CA PHE A 133 7.24 15.62 13.61
C PHE A 133 6.94 14.74 12.41
N LYS A 134 7.75 13.71 12.18
CA LYS A 134 7.48 12.75 11.11
C LYS A 134 6.15 12.03 11.43
N PRO A 135 5.18 12.00 10.51
CA PRO A 135 3.96 11.24 10.73
C PRO A 135 4.33 9.76 10.95
N GLU A 136 3.73 9.14 11.95
CA GLU A 136 3.79 7.70 12.10
C GLU A 136 3.22 7.06 10.82
N LYS A 137 4.05 6.27 10.13
CA LYS A 137 3.60 5.53 8.95
C LYS A 137 2.79 4.33 9.42
N LYS A 138 1.52 4.53 9.77
CA LYS A 138 0.58 3.42 9.99
C LYS A 138 0.17 2.85 8.63
N VAL A 139 0.45 1.57 8.41
CA VAL A 139 -0.06 0.83 7.24
C VAL A 139 -1.53 0.51 7.49
N SER A 140 -2.32 0.43 6.42
CA SER A 140 -3.73 0.03 6.54
C SER A 140 -3.82 -1.40 7.07
N LYS A 141 -4.83 -1.68 7.89
CA LYS A 141 -5.10 -3.03 8.38
C LYS A 141 -5.26 -4.03 7.22
N SER A 142 -4.70 -5.22 7.40
CA SER A 142 -4.89 -6.37 6.51
C SER A 142 -6.29 -6.95 6.69
N LEU A 143 -6.77 -7.74 5.73
CA LEU A 143 -8.05 -8.45 5.84
C LEU A 143 -8.09 -9.41 7.03
N LEU A 144 -6.94 -9.81 7.61
CA LEU A 144 -6.89 -10.64 8.82
C LEU A 144 -7.46 -9.91 10.05
N GLU A 145 -7.26 -8.59 10.12
CA GLU A 145 -7.54 -7.75 11.30
C GLU A 145 -8.95 -7.13 11.30
N PHE A 146 -9.78 -7.44 10.31
CA PHE A 146 -11.13 -6.88 10.11
C PHE A 146 -12.28 -7.86 10.44
N THR A 147 -12.00 -8.88 11.26
CA THR A 147 -13.00 -9.90 11.67
C THR A 147 -13.88 -9.48 12.84
N PHE A 148 -13.50 -8.48 13.63
CA PHE A 148 -14.24 -8.07 14.84
C PHE A 148 -14.38 -6.56 14.94
N ASP A 149 -15.52 -6.11 15.49
CA ASP A 149 -15.69 -4.72 15.89
C ASP A 149 -14.88 -4.46 17.17
N GLU A 150 -14.19 -3.33 17.25
CA GLU A 150 -13.25 -3.04 18.36
C GLU A 150 -13.95 -3.03 19.74
N TYR A 151 -15.28 -2.89 19.75
CA TYR A 151 -16.12 -2.81 20.93
C TYR A 151 -16.67 -4.16 21.43
N GLU A 152 -16.73 -5.20 20.61
CA GLU A 152 -17.34 -6.48 21.02
C GLU A 152 -16.40 -7.38 21.82
N VAL A 153 -15.07 -7.17 21.72
CA VAL A 153 -14.08 -8.15 22.19
C VAL A 153 -13.46 -7.79 23.55
N PHE A 154 -13.48 -6.52 23.98
CA PHE A 154 -12.76 -6.08 25.18
C PHE A 154 -13.62 -5.18 26.08
N GLY A 155 -14.09 -5.73 27.21
CA GLY A 155 -14.81 -4.98 28.26
C GLY A 155 -13.93 -3.99 29.04
N SER A 156 -12.61 -4.07 28.88
CA SER A 156 -11.62 -3.09 29.29
C SER A 156 -10.39 -3.27 28.40
N ALA A 157 -9.84 -2.17 27.88
CA ALA A 157 -8.61 -2.22 27.07
C ALA A 157 -7.43 -2.59 27.99
N PRO A 158 -6.69 -3.68 27.73
CA PRO A 158 -5.46 -3.97 28.45
C PRO A 158 -4.45 -2.82 28.29
N GLU A 159 -3.59 -2.60 29.29
CA GLU A 159 -2.52 -1.59 29.22
C GLU A 159 -1.44 -1.93 28.17
N ASP A 160 -1.41 -3.18 27.67
CA ASP A 160 -0.48 -3.67 26.65
C ASP A 160 -1.17 -3.84 25.27
N GLU A 161 -0.77 -2.99 24.32
CA GLU A 161 -1.27 -3.01 22.93
C GLU A 161 -0.95 -4.32 22.19
N ASP A 162 0.21 -4.93 22.44
CA ASP A 162 0.64 -6.13 21.71
C ASP A 162 -0.12 -7.38 22.18
N ALA A 163 -0.35 -7.54 23.49
CA ALA A 163 -1.17 -8.63 24.04
C ALA A 163 -2.61 -8.60 23.47
N THR A 164 -3.18 -7.40 23.39
CA THR A 164 -4.51 -7.18 22.81
C THR A 164 -4.57 -7.54 21.32
N GLU A 165 -3.51 -7.24 20.55
CA GLU A 165 -3.42 -7.65 19.14
C GLU A 165 -3.25 -9.16 18.97
N ILE A 166 -2.50 -9.83 19.84
CA ILE A 166 -2.35 -11.30 19.85
C ILE A 166 -3.71 -11.97 20.07
N ASP A 167 -4.46 -11.55 21.09
CA ASP A 167 -5.76 -12.12 21.41
C ASP A 167 -6.76 -11.96 20.27
N LYS A 168 -6.76 -10.81 19.59
CA LYS A 168 -7.57 -10.58 18.38
C LYS A 168 -7.24 -11.58 17.27
N VAL A 169 -5.96 -11.84 17.04
CA VAL A 169 -5.52 -12.81 16.04
C VAL A 169 -5.97 -14.22 16.43
N ILE A 170 -5.74 -14.63 17.69
CA ILE A 170 -6.12 -15.97 18.17
C ILE A 170 -7.64 -16.19 18.09
N LEU A 171 -8.45 -15.20 18.48
CA LEU A 171 -9.90 -15.26 18.35
C LEU A 171 -10.33 -15.37 16.87
N SER A 172 -9.67 -14.63 15.97
CA SER A 172 -9.96 -14.72 14.53
C SER A 172 -9.58 -16.09 13.95
N LEU A 173 -8.53 -16.72 14.48
CA LEU A 173 -8.14 -18.06 14.08
C LEU A 173 -9.18 -19.08 14.58
N LYS A 174 -9.59 -18.98 15.85
CA LYS A 174 -10.58 -19.88 16.47
C LYS A 174 -11.97 -19.79 15.80
N SER A 175 -12.40 -18.61 15.36
CA SER A 175 -13.72 -18.44 14.75
C SER A 175 -13.83 -19.05 13.34
N GLU A 176 -12.73 -19.11 12.59
CA GLU A 176 -12.71 -19.58 11.20
C GLU A 176 -12.08 -20.96 11.01
N MET A 177 -11.16 -21.38 11.90
CA MET A 177 -10.52 -22.70 11.86
C MET A 177 -11.19 -23.62 12.87
N ARG A 178 -12.27 -24.30 12.44
CA ARG A 178 -13.11 -25.12 13.32
C ARG A 178 -12.43 -26.34 13.97
N GLU A 179 -11.22 -26.75 13.54
CA GLU A 179 -10.54 -27.95 14.10
C GLU A 179 -9.06 -28.12 13.67
N CYS A 180 -8.44 -27.13 13.02
CA CYS A 180 -7.09 -27.30 12.45
C CYS A 180 -6.03 -26.65 13.36
N THR A 181 -5.40 -27.47 14.19
CA THR A 181 -4.30 -27.08 15.07
C THR A 181 -2.96 -27.33 14.38
N SER A 182 -2.52 -26.45 13.47
CA SER A 182 -1.07 -26.37 13.23
C SER A 182 -0.42 -25.72 14.45
N GLU A 183 0.68 -26.25 14.97
CA GLU A 183 1.37 -25.65 16.13
C GLU A 183 1.87 -24.21 15.87
N ASN A 184 1.92 -23.77 14.61
CA ASN A 184 2.41 -22.47 14.20
C ASN A 184 1.29 -21.49 13.78
N ILE A 185 1.07 -20.44 14.57
CA ILE A 185 0.13 -19.32 14.32
C ILE A 185 0.37 -18.68 12.94
N ALA A 186 1.63 -18.59 12.49
CA ALA A 186 1.98 -17.96 11.22
C ALA A 186 1.38 -18.71 10.03
N ASP A 187 1.41 -20.04 10.07
CA ASP A 187 0.89 -20.90 9.01
C ASP A 187 -0.65 -20.87 8.99
N GLN A 188 -1.27 -20.81 10.16
CA GLN A 188 -2.72 -20.60 10.29
C GLN A 188 -3.16 -19.26 9.68
N CYS A 189 -2.46 -18.17 10.03
CA CYS A 189 -2.74 -16.85 9.48
C CYS A 189 -2.50 -16.81 7.95
N ALA A 190 -1.45 -17.46 7.46
CA ALA A 190 -1.18 -17.57 6.03
C ALA A 190 -2.27 -18.35 5.30
N PHE A 191 -2.78 -19.43 5.91
CA PHE A 191 -3.89 -20.23 5.38
C PHE A 191 -5.17 -19.40 5.29
N ILE A 192 -5.58 -18.73 6.36
CA ILE A 192 -6.78 -17.87 6.36
C ILE A 192 -6.65 -16.74 5.33
N LEU A 193 -5.49 -16.06 5.29
CA LEU A 193 -5.27 -15.00 4.32
C LEU A 193 -5.38 -15.52 2.88
N LYS A 194 -4.80 -16.70 2.59
CA LYS A 194 -4.91 -17.34 1.27
C LYS A 194 -6.36 -17.62 0.92
N ASP A 195 -7.14 -18.19 1.84
CA ASP A 195 -8.55 -18.49 1.63
C ASP A 195 -9.38 -17.21 1.37
N ARG A 196 -9.23 -16.18 2.22
CA ARG A 196 -9.93 -14.89 2.06
C ARG A 196 -9.57 -14.19 0.75
N LEU A 197 -8.28 -14.18 0.38
CA LEU A 197 -7.81 -13.61 -0.88
C LEU A 197 -8.38 -14.36 -2.09
N THR A 198 -8.46 -15.69 -2.00
CA THR A 198 -9.05 -16.53 -3.06
C THR A 198 -10.55 -16.25 -3.21
N LYS A 199 -11.31 -16.23 -2.11
CA LYS A 199 -12.74 -15.87 -2.11
C LYS A 199 -12.99 -14.48 -2.70
N LEU A 200 -12.18 -13.50 -2.30
CA LEU A 200 -12.24 -12.14 -2.83
C LEU A 200 -11.97 -12.10 -4.33
N ARG A 201 -10.96 -12.84 -4.80
CA ARG A 201 -10.59 -12.89 -6.21
C ARG A 201 -11.68 -13.55 -7.07
N LEU A 202 -12.33 -14.59 -6.56
CA LEU A 202 -13.45 -15.27 -7.21
C LEU A 202 -14.70 -14.39 -7.28
N GLU A 203 -15.11 -13.76 -6.17
CA GLU A 203 -16.26 -12.83 -6.15
C GLU A 203 -16.04 -11.65 -7.12
N ALA A 204 -14.83 -11.09 -7.14
CA ALA A 204 -14.48 -10.02 -8.06
C ALA A 204 -14.56 -10.47 -9.53
N GLU A 205 -14.11 -11.68 -9.85
CA GLU A 205 -14.19 -12.26 -11.18
C GLU A 205 -15.62 -12.55 -11.62
N GLU A 206 -16.44 -13.11 -10.73
CA GLU A 206 -17.86 -13.37 -11.00
C GLU A 206 -18.59 -12.07 -11.33
N LYS A 207 -18.39 -11.01 -10.52
CA LYS A 207 -18.95 -9.68 -10.82
C LYS A 207 -18.42 -9.12 -12.13
N PHE A 208 -17.12 -9.29 -12.40
CA PHE A 208 -16.54 -8.84 -13.66
C PHE A 208 -17.17 -9.55 -14.87
N ILE A 209 -17.42 -10.86 -14.77
CA ILE A 209 -18.12 -11.66 -15.79
C ILE A 209 -19.56 -11.17 -15.96
N GLN A 210 -20.29 -10.98 -14.86
CA GLN A 210 -21.67 -10.49 -14.89
C GLN A 210 -21.77 -9.17 -15.66
N TYR A 211 -20.91 -8.20 -15.34
CA TYR A 211 -20.90 -6.90 -16.03
C TYR A 211 -20.42 -7.01 -17.49
N SER A 212 -19.42 -7.84 -17.76
CA SER A 212 -18.96 -8.10 -19.13
C SER A 212 -20.07 -8.71 -20.00
N ASN A 213 -20.89 -9.60 -19.44
CA ASN A 213 -22.02 -10.23 -20.14
C ASN A 213 -23.15 -9.22 -20.37
N LEU A 214 -23.51 -8.42 -19.37
CA LEU A 214 -24.48 -7.33 -19.52
C LEU A 214 -24.09 -6.37 -20.63
N ARG A 215 -22.80 -6.02 -20.70
CA ARG A 215 -22.27 -5.19 -21.78
C ARG A 215 -22.40 -5.85 -23.15
N LEU A 216 -22.06 -7.13 -23.25
CA LEU A 216 -22.18 -7.87 -24.51
C LEU A 216 -23.65 -7.89 -24.98
N SER A 217 -24.58 -8.22 -24.08
CA SER A 217 -26.02 -8.19 -24.37
C SER A 217 -26.50 -6.80 -24.80
N GLY A 218 -26.01 -5.74 -24.15
CA GLY A 218 -26.27 -4.36 -24.54
C GLY A 218 -25.81 -4.05 -25.96
N LEU A 219 -24.59 -4.42 -26.33
CA LEU A 219 -24.07 -4.24 -27.69
C LEU A 219 -24.84 -5.03 -28.75
N ILE A 220 -25.32 -6.24 -28.40
CA ILE A 220 -26.19 -7.04 -29.27
C ILE A 220 -27.53 -6.33 -29.45
N ALA A 221 -28.15 -5.86 -28.36
CA ALA A 221 -29.42 -5.13 -28.39
C ALA A 221 -29.32 -3.84 -29.23
N ILE A 222 -28.25 -3.05 -29.06
CA ILE A 222 -27.97 -1.84 -29.85
C ILE A 222 -28.00 -2.15 -31.35
N ARG A 223 -27.38 -3.27 -31.77
CA ARG A 223 -27.35 -3.67 -33.18
C ARG A 223 -28.69 -4.20 -33.66
N LYS A 224 -29.34 -5.04 -32.86
CA LYS A 224 -30.62 -5.69 -33.16
C LYS A 224 -31.74 -4.67 -33.36
N TYR A 225 -31.80 -3.64 -32.50
CA TYR A 225 -32.92 -2.69 -32.46
C TYR A 225 -32.63 -1.31 -33.07
N ARG A 226 -31.48 -1.13 -33.75
CA ARG A 226 -31.13 0.14 -34.41
C ARG A 226 -32.15 0.61 -35.46
N TYR A 227 -32.92 -0.31 -36.04
CA TYR A 227 -33.93 0.03 -37.05
C TYR A 227 -35.10 0.84 -36.46
N LEU A 228 -35.29 0.83 -35.14
CA LEU A 228 -36.29 1.61 -34.42
C LEU A 228 -35.83 3.04 -34.10
N LEU A 229 -34.59 3.42 -34.45
CA LEU A 229 -34.04 4.76 -34.21
C LEU A 229 -34.90 5.91 -34.75
N PRO A 230 -35.48 5.82 -35.97
CA PRO A 230 -36.33 6.90 -36.48
C PRO A 230 -37.52 7.21 -35.56
N ILE A 231 -38.21 6.19 -35.05
CA ILE A 231 -39.39 6.34 -34.20
C ILE A 231 -39.04 7.03 -32.87
N ILE A 232 -37.92 6.67 -32.24
CA ILE A 232 -37.49 7.32 -30.99
C ILE A 232 -36.97 8.76 -31.25
N ASP A 233 -36.31 9.00 -32.38
CA ASP A 233 -35.86 10.34 -32.78
C ASP A 233 -37.08 11.26 -32.98
N ASP A 234 -38.10 10.80 -33.72
CA ASP A 234 -39.34 11.56 -33.95
C ASP A 234 -40.11 11.79 -32.63
N TRP A 235 -40.24 10.75 -31.81
CA TRP A 235 -40.89 10.85 -30.51
C TRP A 235 -40.21 11.87 -29.58
N LEU A 236 -38.87 11.86 -29.49
CA LEU A 236 -38.12 12.80 -28.66
C LEU A 236 -38.15 14.22 -29.25
N ASN A 237 -38.02 14.37 -30.57
CA ASN A 237 -37.94 15.68 -31.21
C ASN A 237 -39.30 16.37 -31.36
N TRP A 238 -40.43 15.64 -31.24
CA TRP A 238 -41.76 16.23 -31.31
C TRP A 238 -41.94 17.39 -30.33
N ARG A 239 -42.51 18.50 -30.83
CA ARG A 239 -42.88 19.66 -30.03
C ARG A 239 -44.36 19.97 -30.20
N LYS A 240 -45.02 20.31 -29.09
CA LYS A 240 -46.38 20.83 -29.07
C LYS A 240 -46.41 22.20 -29.77
N SER A 241 -47.22 22.33 -30.81
CA SER A 241 -47.51 23.60 -31.49
C SER A 241 -48.99 23.64 -31.88
N LYS A 242 -49.45 24.77 -32.45
CA LYS A 242 -50.80 24.87 -33.01
C LYS A 242 -51.01 23.91 -34.20
N GLU A 243 -49.95 23.61 -34.94
CA GLU A 243 -49.96 22.75 -36.14
C GLU A 243 -49.84 21.27 -35.80
N THR A 244 -49.04 20.92 -34.77
CA THR A 244 -48.75 19.52 -34.41
C THR A 244 -49.66 18.94 -33.32
N GLY A 245 -50.53 19.77 -32.74
CA GLY A 245 -51.48 19.37 -31.71
C GLY A 245 -50.90 19.23 -30.30
N THR A 246 -51.73 18.77 -29.37
CA THR A 246 -51.41 18.65 -27.93
C THR A 246 -50.79 17.32 -27.53
N THR A 247 -50.87 16.30 -28.40
CA THR A 247 -50.48 14.91 -28.11
C THR A 247 -49.39 14.44 -29.06
N ASN A 248 -48.36 13.77 -28.52
CA ASN A 248 -47.27 13.22 -29.33
C ASN A 248 -47.76 12.04 -30.18
N PRO A 249 -47.73 12.11 -31.52
CA PRO A 249 -48.32 11.09 -32.39
C PRO A 249 -47.59 9.75 -32.31
N TRP A 250 -46.28 9.76 -32.05
CA TRP A 250 -45.46 8.55 -31.90
C TRP A 250 -45.60 7.88 -30.52
N GLY A 251 -46.38 8.48 -29.62
CA GLY A 251 -46.54 7.97 -28.26
C GLY A 251 -47.27 6.62 -28.17
N SER A 252 -48.13 6.27 -29.12
CA SER A 252 -48.79 4.96 -29.21
C SER A 252 -47.79 3.87 -29.65
N GLU A 253 -47.02 4.12 -30.71
CA GLU A 253 -46.00 3.22 -31.24
C GLU A 253 -44.93 2.91 -30.18
N ILE A 254 -44.43 3.93 -29.49
CA ILE A 254 -43.46 3.77 -28.39
C ILE A 254 -44.03 2.96 -27.22
N ARG A 255 -45.35 2.98 -27.00
CA ARG A 255 -46.01 2.15 -25.97
C ARG A 255 -46.23 0.70 -26.41
N GLN A 256 -46.37 0.44 -27.70
CA GLN A 256 -46.54 -0.90 -28.26
C GLN A 256 -45.23 -1.71 -28.31
N LEU A 257 -44.07 -1.05 -28.24
CA LEU A 257 -42.78 -1.75 -28.15
C LEU A 257 -42.76 -2.70 -26.95
N SER A 258 -42.24 -3.90 -27.14
CA SER A 258 -41.88 -4.78 -26.01
C SER A 258 -40.78 -4.17 -25.15
N ASP A 259 -40.61 -4.66 -23.92
CA ASP A 259 -39.56 -4.15 -23.03
C ASP A 259 -38.14 -4.39 -23.55
N GLU A 260 -37.92 -5.45 -24.34
CA GLU A 260 -36.64 -5.70 -25.00
C GLU A 260 -36.41 -4.70 -26.14
N GLN A 261 -37.43 -4.43 -26.95
CA GLN A 261 -37.37 -3.42 -28.04
C GLN A 261 -37.15 -2.02 -27.48
N TRP A 262 -37.89 -1.62 -26.44
CA TRP A 262 -37.75 -0.32 -25.78
C TRP A 262 -36.35 -0.12 -25.23
N TRP A 263 -35.85 -1.09 -24.45
CA TRP A 263 -34.50 -1.00 -23.89
C TRP A 263 -33.45 -0.98 -25.00
N GLY A 264 -33.57 -1.85 -26.00
CA GLY A 264 -32.66 -1.93 -27.14
C GLY A 264 -32.60 -0.65 -27.97
N VAL A 265 -33.76 -0.06 -28.31
CA VAL A 265 -33.81 1.20 -29.06
C VAL A 265 -33.29 2.37 -28.23
N TYR A 266 -33.56 2.40 -26.92
CA TYR A 266 -33.00 3.41 -26.02
C TYR A 266 -31.47 3.31 -25.94
N LEU A 267 -30.92 2.10 -25.81
CA LEU A 267 -29.47 1.88 -25.86
C LEU A 267 -28.89 2.32 -27.22
N ALA A 268 -29.56 1.98 -28.32
CA ALA A 268 -29.14 2.39 -29.65
C ALA A 268 -29.14 3.92 -29.78
N TRP A 269 -30.17 4.59 -29.28
CA TRP A 269 -30.25 6.05 -29.26
C TRP A 269 -29.10 6.65 -28.46
N CYS A 270 -28.84 6.14 -27.25
CA CYS A 270 -27.68 6.58 -26.46
C CYS A 270 -26.36 6.38 -27.22
N TRP A 271 -26.21 5.24 -27.92
CA TRP A 271 -25.00 4.87 -28.65
C TRP A 271 -24.74 5.73 -29.90
N TYR A 272 -25.77 6.03 -30.68
CA TYR A 272 -25.64 6.70 -31.98
C TYR A 272 -26.00 8.20 -31.95
N ARG A 273 -26.83 8.65 -31.01
CA ARG A 273 -27.34 10.03 -30.94
C ARG A 273 -26.85 10.81 -29.73
N ASN A 274 -26.36 10.14 -28.69
CA ASN A 274 -25.93 10.78 -27.43
C ASN A 274 -24.48 10.39 -27.05
N ASP A 275 -23.58 10.30 -28.03
CA ASP A 275 -22.14 10.03 -27.85
C ASP A 275 -21.76 8.74 -27.09
N GLY A 276 -22.68 7.77 -27.02
CA GLY A 276 -22.48 6.58 -26.19
C GLY A 276 -22.52 6.90 -24.70
N LEU A 277 -23.26 7.92 -24.30
CA LEU A 277 -23.51 8.29 -22.92
C LEU A 277 -24.99 8.08 -22.58
N GLU A 278 -25.23 7.72 -21.33
CA GLU A 278 -26.58 7.73 -20.78
C GLU A 278 -27.01 9.19 -20.48
N PRO A 279 -28.26 9.57 -20.79
CA PRO A 279 -28.76 10.89 -20.44
C PRO A 279 -28.89 11.08 -18.92
N LYS A 280 -28.33 12.16 -18.38
CA LYS A 280 -28.47 12.55 -16.96
C LYS A 280 -29.28 13.81 -16.75
N CYS A 281 -29.88 13.89 -15.55
CA CYS A 281 -30.62 15.05 -15.07
C CYS A 281 -29.78 16.35 -15.13
N GLY A 282 -30.14 17.25 -16.05
CA GLY A 282 -29.52 18.56 -16.24
C GLY A 282 -28.56 18.67 -17.43
N VAL A 283 -28.40 17.63 -18.25
CA VAL A 283 -27.63 17.65 -19.51
C VAL A 283 -28.55 17.65 -20.72
N LEU A 284 -29.57 16.79 -20.69
CA LEU A 284 -30.67 16.90 -21.65
C LEU A 284 -31.65 17.99 -21.20
N PRO A 285 -32.36 18.62 -22.15
CA PRO A 285 -33.55 19.41 -21.84
C PRO A 285 -34.46 18.62 -20.89
N SER A 286 -34.86 19.23 -19.76
CA SER A 286 -35.62 18.57 -18.69
C SER A 286 -36.85 17.83 -19.21
N ARG A 287 -37.47 18.32 -20.29
CA ARG A 287 -38.55 17.66 -21.02
C ARG A 287 -38.16 16.26 -21.52
N LEU A 288 -37.07 16.15 -22.28
CA LEU A 288 -36.63 14.88 -22.89
C LEU A 288 -36.26 13.85 -21.82
N TYR A 289 -35.51 14.29 -20.80
CA TYR A 289 -35.17 13.45 -19.66
C TYR A 289 -36.43 12.91 -18.94
N ASN A 290 -37.41 13.78 -18.69
CA ASN A 290 -38.67 13.38 -18.06
C ASN A 290 -39.52 12.46 -18.94
N MET A 291 -39.48 12.64 -20.28
CA MET A 291 -40.16 11.74 -21.21
C MET A 291 -39.59 10.32 -21.14
N ILE A 292 -38.27 10.19 -21.25
CA ILE A 292 -37.57 8.89 -21.15
C ILE A 292 -37.83 8.25 -19.78
N ARG A 293 -37.68 9.01 -18.70
CA ARG A 293 -37.91 8.51 -17.33
C ARG A 293 -39.34 8.02 -17.12
N LYS A 294 -40.35 8.78 -17.56
CA LYS A 294 -41.76 8.37 -17.47
C LYS A 294 -42.02 7.07 -18.23
N GLN A 295 -41.37 6.87 -19.38
CA GLN A 295 -41.54 5.65 -20.16
C GLN A 295 -40.97 4.42 -19.43
N PHE A 296 -39.79 4.52 -18.81
CA PHE A 296 -39.26 3.44 -17.96
C PHE A 296 -40.15 3.16 -16.74
N SER A 297 -40.61 4.21 -16.05
CA SER A 297 -41.50 4.05 -14.88
C SER A 297 -42.84 3.43 -15.25
N GLY A 298 -43.45 3.82 -16.38
CA GLY A 298 -44.72 3.28 -16.85
C GLY A 298 -44.67 1.80 -17.23
N ARG A 299 -43.49 1.30 -17.59
CA ARG A 299 -43.24 -0.11 -17.95
C ARG A 299 -42.83 -0.99 -16.78
N ARG A 300 -42.60 -0.42 -15.59
CA ARG A 300 -41.95 -1.09 -14.45
C ARG A 300 -40.58 -1.70 -14.83
N ASP A 301 -39.91 -1.09 -15.80
CA ASP A 301 -38.59 -1.54 -16.26
C ASP A 301 -37.49 -0.90 -15.42
N TYR A 302 -36.92 -1.67 -14.49
CA TYR A 302 -35.89 -1.22 -13.54
C TYR A 302 -34.49 -1.02 -14.18
N ARG A 303 -34.33 -1.24 -15.49
CA ARG A 303 -33.02 -1.16 -16.18
C ARG A 303 -32.53 0.27 -16.47
N ALA A 304 -33.33 1.30 -16.19
CA ALA A 304 -33.13 2.68 -16.64
C ALA A 304 -31.69 3.22 -16.48
N ASP A 305 -31.05 2.97 -15.32
CA ASP A 305 -29.79 3.66 -14.99
C ASP A 305 -28.57 2.71 -14.97
N VAL A 306 -28.49 1.80 -13.99
CA VAL A 306 -27.29 0.96 -13.80
C VAL A 306 -27.09 -0.04 -14.95
N ALA A 307 -28.18 -0.68 -15.40
CA ALA A 307 -28.09 -1.65 -16.49
C ALA A 307 -27.75 -0.98 -17.83
N THR A 308 -28.24 0.24 -18.07
CA THR A 308 -27.88 1.06 -19.22
C THR A 308 -26.39 1.44 -19.21
N ALA A 309 -25.88 1.91 -18.08
CA ALA A 309 -24.46 2.25 -17.94
C ALA A 309 -23.53 1.05 -18.22
N GLU A 310 -23.91 -0.15 -17.77
CA GLU A 310 -23.16 -1.37 -18.04
C GLU A 310 -23.32 -1.87 -19.48
N ALA A 311 -24.51 -1.72 -20.07
CA ALA A 311 -24.77 -2.10 -21.46
C ALA A 311 -23.95 -1.27 -22.46
N ILE A 312 -23.76 0.02 -22.20
CA ILE A 312 -23.10 0.97 -23.11
C ILE A 312 -21.62 1.13 -22.79
N GLY A 313 -21.24 1.09 -21.51
CA GLY A 313 -19.89 1.44 -21.08
C GLY A 313 -19.43 0.68 -19.84
N CYS A 314 -19.12 1.40 -18.77
CA CYS A 314 -18.70 0.86 -17.49
C CYS A 314 -19.43 1.58 -16.36
N SER A 315 -20.10 0.84 -15.49
CA SER A 315 -20.52 1.39 -14.20
C SER A 315 -19.39 1.33 -13.16
N MET A 316 -19.64 1.94 -12.00
CA MET A 316 -18.75 1.84 -10.85
C MET A 316 -18.59 0.41 -10.33
N GLY A 317 -19.60 -0.45 -10.49
CA GLY A 317 -19.52 -1.87 -10.12
C GLY A 317 -18.49 -2.60 -10.97
N PHE A 318 -18.55 -2.43 -12.29
CA PHE A 318 -17.59 -3.03 -13.22
C PHE A 318 -16.16 -2.54 -12.97
N ILE A 319 -15.99 -1.24 -12.74
CA ILE A 319 -14.69 -0.65 -12.40
C ILE A 319 -14.16 -1.17 -11.07
N ALA A 320 -15.01 -1.34 -10.06
CA ALA A 320 -14.60 -1.87 -8.76
C ALA A 320 -14.16 -3.33 -8.86
N ALA A 321 -14.91 -4.17 -9.59
CA ALA A 321 -14.53 -5.56 -9.85
C ALA A 321 -13.17 -5.65 -10.55
N ALA A 322 -12.99 -4.86 -11.62
CA ALA A 322 -11.72 -4.75 -12.33
C ALA A 322 -10.57 -4.29 -11.42
N SER A 323 -10.81 -3.26 -10.61
CA SER A 323 -9.80 -2.71 -9.70
C SER A 323 -9.39 -3.71 -8.63
N THR A 324 -10.34 -4.47 -8.07
CA THR A 324 -10.06 -5.53 -7.09
C THR A 324 -9.16 -6.60 -7.68
N ILE A 325 -9.45 -7.07 -8.90
CA ILE A 325 -8.60 -8.05 -9.62
C ILE A 325 -7.19 -7.48 -9.83
N LEU A 326 -7.06 -6.27 -10.36
CA LEU A 326 -5.75 -5.66 -10.64
C LEU A 326 -4.94 -5.38 -9.36
N ILE A 327 -5.58 -4.96 -8.27
CA ILE A 327 -4.89 -4.76 -6.99
C ILE A 327 -4.38 -6.10 -6.45
N HIS A 328 -5.19 -7.15 -6.56
CA HIS A 328 -4.84 -8.48 -6.10
C HIS A 328 -3.68 -9.07 -6.92
N ASP A 329 -3.83 -9.13 -8.25
CA ASP A 329 -2.91 -9.85 -9.14
C ASP A 329 -1.59 -9.10 -9.33
N LEU A 330 -1.62 -7.76 -9.45
CA LEU A 330 -0.40 -6.94 -9.64
C LEU A 330 0.22 -6.47 -8.32
N VAL A 331 -0.44 -6.75 -7.19
CA VAL A 331 -0.07 -6.22 -5.86
C VAL A 331 0.04 -4.68 -5.87
N ALA A 332 -0.66 -4.01 -6.80
CA ALA A 332 -0.50 -2.59 -7.09
C ALA A 332 -1.23 -1.70 -6.06
N ASN A 333 -0.75 -0.47 -5.87
CA ASN A 333 -1.42 0.47 -4.98
C ASN A 333 -2.79 0.85 -5.56
N VAL A 334 -3.80 1.02 -4.70
CA VAL A 334 -5.15 1.47 -5.13
C VAL A 334 -5.08 2.73 -5.98
N ASP A 335 -4.26 3.70 -5.57
CA ASP A 335 -4.08 4.94 -6.33
C ASP A 335 -3.39 4.70 -7.68
N SER A 336 -2.47 3.75 -7.77
CA SER A 336 -1.83 3.37 -9.05
C SER A 336 -2.83 2.71 -9.99
N VAL A 337 -3.60 1.73 -9.52
CA VAL A 337 -4.64 1.05 -10.30
C VAL A 337 -5.70 2.04 -10.78
N ARG A 338 -6.19 2.90 -9.90
CA ARG A 338 -7.16 3.96 -10.27
C ARG A 338 -6.61 4.91 -11.34
N ASN A 339 -5.32 5.21 -11.32
CA ASN A 339 -4.66 6.12 -12.25
C ASN A 339 -4.05 5.44 -13.49
N MET A 340 -4.29 4.14 -13.67
CA MET A 340 -3.70 3.31 -14.71
C MET A 340 -3.98 3.86 -16.11
N SER A 341 -2.98 3.75 -16.98
CA SER A 341 -3.07 4.16 -18.39
C SER A 341 -4.00 3.23 -19.16
N VAL A 342 -4.66 3.75 -20.19
CA VAL A 342 -5.44 2.94 -21.13
C VAL A 342 -4.60 1.86 -21.82
N ASN A 343 -3.32 2.15 -22.07
CA ASN A 343 -2.37 1.24 -22.73
C ASN A 343 -1.41 0.64 -21.71
N ALA A 344 -1.95 0.21 -20.56
CA ALA A 344 -1.15 -0.38 -19.50
C ALA A 344 -0.67 -1.80 -19.84
N ASP A 345 -1.36 -2.55 -20.70
CA ASP A 345 -0.87 -3.84 -21.17
C ASP A 345 -0.19 -3.72 -22.54
N ASN A 346 1.04 -4.19 -22.63
CA ASN A 346 1.86 -4.22 -23.84
C ASN A 346 2.39 -5.64 -24.08
N ILE A 347 2.71 -5.97 -25.32
CA ILE A 347 3.39 -7.22 -25.66
C ILE A 347 4.88 -6.89 -25.77
N THR A 348 5.71 -7.59 -25.01
CA THR A 348 7.17 -7.45 -25.06
C THR A 348 7.72 -8.07 -26.33
N ASP A 349 8.98 -7.76 -26.65
CA ASP A 349 9.69 -8.35 -27.80
C ASP A 349 9.74 -9.89 -27.75
N TYR A 350 9.59 -10.47 -26.56
CA TYR A 350 9.56 -11.92 -26.33
C TYR A 350 8.15 -12.54 -26.43
N GLY A 351 7.14 -11.78 -26.87
CA GLY A 351 5.76 -12.25 -27.02
C GLY A 351 5.00 -12.42 -25.69
N VAL A 352 5.57 -11.94 -24.58
CA VAL A 352 4.96 -11.99 -23.25
C VAL A 352 4.13 -10.73 -23.02
N VAL A 353 2.98 -10.85 -22.36
CA VAL A 353 2.17 -9.68 -22.02
C VAL A 353 2.68 -9.12 -20.70
N ASP A 354 3.13 -7.87 -20.74
CA ASP A 354 3.54 -7.10 -19.56
C ASP A 354 2.48 -6.06 -19.23
N VAL A 355 2.28 -5.81 -17.95
CA VAL A 355 1.35 -4.80 -17.43
C VAL A 355 2.13 -3.74 -16.68
N GLU A 356 2.04 -2.51 -17.17
CA GLU A 356 2.76 -1.35 -16.66
C GLU A 356 1.85 -0.41 -15.88
N TRP A 357 2.34 0.10 -14.75
CA TRP A 357 1.67 1.17 -14.00
C TRP A 357 2.65 2.12 -13.32
N VAL A 358 2.20 3.36 -13.13
CA VAL A 358 3.00 4.40 -12.48
C VAL A 358 2.66 4.47 -10.99
N LYS A 359 3.68 4.64 -10.15
CA LYS A 359 3.51 4.98 -8.73
C LYS A 359 3.46 6.51 -8.58
N PRO A 360 2.29 7.16 -8.37
CA PRO A 360 2.14 8.61 -8.51
C PRO A 360 3.09 9.45 -7.64
N ARG A 361 3.41 8.96 -6.42
CA ARG A 361 4.29 9.67 -5.47
C ARG A 361 5.77 9.49 -5.73
N ALA A 362 6.15 8.40 -6.42
CA ALA A 362 7.55 8.08 -6.70
C ALA A 362 7.92 8.32 -8.16
N ARG A 363 6.93 8.58 -9.04
CA ARG A 363 7.07 8.68 -10.51
C ARG A 363 7.75 7.47 -11.17
N GLY A 364 8.00 6.39 -10.44
CA GLY A 364 8.55 5.15 -10.98
C GLY A 364 7.51 4.36 -11.77
N LEU A 365 7.93 3.86 -12.93
CA LEU A 365 7.23 2.85 -13.71
C LEU A 365 7.48 1.48 -13.04
N LEU A 366 6.40 0.72 -12.87
CA LEU A 366 6.43 -0.64 -12.33
C LEU A 366 5.77 -1.55 -13.37
N THR A 367 6.25 -2.78 -13.46
CA THR A 367 5.81 -3.74 -14.48
C THR A 367 5.56 -5.11 -13.87
N ALA A 368 4.70 -5.92 -14.49
CA ALA A 368 4.46 -7.29 -14.07
C ALA A 368 4.00 -8.13 -15.25
N ILE A 369 4.65 -9.29 -15.38
CA ILE A 369 4.30 -10.29 -16.37
C ILE A 369 2.92 -10.86 -16.05
N ASP A 370 2.03 -10.84 -17.04
CA ASP A 370 0.69 -11.41 -16.91
C ASP A 370 0.73 -12.93 -17.13
N GLU A 371 0.89 -13.68 -16.04
CA GLU A 371 0.91 -15.14 -16.07
C GLU A 371 -0.51 -15.70 -16.35
N ARG A 372 -0.64 -16.53 -17.40
CA ARG A 372 -1.93 -17.03 -17.91
C ARG A 372 -2.57 -18.14 -17.06
N GLN A 373 -2.80 -17.91 -15.77
CA GLN A 373 -3.36 -18.93 -14.88
C GLN A 373 -4.87 -18.80 -14.64
N SER A 374 -5.48 -17.65 -14.91
CA SER A 374 -6.91 -17.36 -14.64
C SER A 374 -7.70 -17.02 -15.90
N ARG A 375 -9.02 -17.23 -15.90
CA ARG A 375 -9.90 -16.91 -17.03
C ARG A 375 -9.85 -15.41 -17.37
N TYR A 376 -9.88 -14.55 -16.35
CA TYR A 376 -9.61 -13.12 -16.47
C TYR A 376 -8.28 -12.75 -15.82
N THR A 377 -7.21 -12.78 -16.61
CA THR A 377 -5.89 -12.26 -16.23
C THR A 377 -5.89 -10.73 -16.19
N ALA A 378 -4.84 -10.11 -15.64
CA ALA A 378 -4.76 -8.65 -15.49
C ALA A 378 -4.83 -7.95 -16.86
N SER A 379 -4.13 -8.44 -17.88
CA SER A 379 -4.20 -7.87 -19.23
C SER A 379 -5.58 -8.03 -19.87
N ARG A 380 -6.27 -9.16 -19.64
CA ARG A 380 -7.61 -9.39 -20.16
C ARG A 380 -8.62 -8.42 -19.52
N VAL A 381 -8.51 -8.18 -18.22
CA VAL A 381 -9.30 -7.16 -17.51
C VAL A 381 -9.07 -5.78 -18.12
N ILE A 382 -7.80 -5.39 -18.33
CA ILE A 382 -7.44 -4.11 -18.95
C ILE A 382 -8.05 -3.99 -20.36
N ARG A 383 -7.92 -5.01 -21.20
CA ARG A 383 -8.48 -5.04 -22.56
C ARG A 383 -10.00 -4.87 -22.59
N VAL A 384 -10.70 -5.57 -21.70
CA VAL A 384 -12.16 -5.49 -21.61
C VAL A 384 -12.58 -4.09 -21.17
N ILE A 385 -12.01 -3.55 -20.09
CA ILE A 385 -12.31 -2.20 -19.62
C ILE A 385 -11.94 -1.14 -20.66
N ARG A 386 -10.79 -1.28 -21.32
CA ARG A 386 -10.36 -0.40 -22.42
C ARG A 386 -11.40 -0.39 -23.54
N ARG A 387 -11.96 -1.53 -23.94
CA ARG A 387 -13.04 -1.57 -24.95
C ARG A 387 -14.32 -0.92 -24.42
N SER A 388 -14.65 -1.14 -23.15
CA SER A 388 -15.84 -0.60 -22.51
C SER A 388 -15.82 0.92 -22.36
N THR A 389 -14.67 1.50 -22.04
CA THR A 389 -14.52 2.96 -21.86
C THR A 389 -14.14 3.71 -23.13
N ARG A 390 -14.10 3.04 -24.31
CA ARG A 390 -13.66 3.65 -25.57
C ARG A 390 -14.48 4.88 -25.97
N ARG A 391 -15.81 4.82 -25.89
CA ARG A 391 -16.69 5.96 -26.18
C ARG A 391 -16.53 7.07 -25.15
N TYR A 392 -16.50 6.72 -23.87
CA TYR A 392 -16.30 7.68 -22.78
C TYR A 392 -15.03 8.52 -22.96
N ARG A 393 -13.93 7.92 -23.46
CA ARG A 393 -12.68 8.66 -23.73
C ARG A 393 -12.82 9.75 -24.79
N GLN A 394 -13.72 9.61 -25.76
CA GLN A 394 -13.90 10.61 -26.82
C GLN A 394 -14.43 11.94 -26.26
N VAL A 395 -15.28 11.85 -25.22
CA VAL A 395 -16.00 12.97 -24.60
C VAL A 395 -15.51 13.31 -23.19
N ALA A 396 -14.56 12.55 -22.64
CA ALA A 396 -13.97 12.77 -21.33
C ALA A 396 -13.18 14.09 -21.27
N VAL A 397 -13.00 14.60 -20.04
CA VAL A 397 -12.14 15.76 -19.77
C VAL A 397 -10.70 15.45 -20.22
N ASN A 398 -10.02 16.42 -20.86
CA ASN A 398 -8.72 16.21 -21.53
C ASN A 398 -7.68 15.45 -20.68
N HIS A 399 -7.50 15.82 -19.42
CA HIS A 399 -6.52 15.17 -18.52
C HIS A 399 -6.91 13.75 -18.06
N HIS A 400 -8.13 13.30 -18.35
CA HIS A 400 -8.62 11.94 -18.07
C HIS A 400 -8.68 11.05 -19.31
N LYS A 401 -8.49 11.58 -20.53
CA LYS A 401 -8.62 10.81 -21.77
C LYS A 401 -7.68 9.60 -21.85
N ASN A 402 -6.49 9.68 -21.26
CA ASN A 402 -5.52 8.57 -21.28
C ASN A 402 -5.70 7.56 -20.14
N LYS A 403 -6.80 7.63 -19.40
CA LYS A 403 -7.05 6.77 -18.24
C LYS A 403 -7.86 5.55 -18.61
N LEU A 404 -7.51 4.41 -18.00
CA LEU A 404 -8.21 3.14 -18.21
C LEU A 404 -9.65 3.22 -17.69
N PHE A 405 -9.78 3.64 -16.43
CA PHE A 405 -11.05 3.72 -15.72
C PHE A 405 -11.71 5.07 -15.94
N LEU A 406 -12.85 5.05 -16.62
CA LEU A 406 -13.75 6.19 -16.77
C LEU A 406 -15.16 5.75 -16.42
N HIS A 407 -15.84 6.57 -15.63
CA HIS A 407 -17.22 6.35 -15.26
C HIS A 407 -18.04 7.59 -15.61
N HIS A 408 -19.29 7.35 -15.97
CA HIS A 408 -20.27 8.41 -16.23
C HIS A 408 -20.94 8.88 -14.93
N HIS A 409 -20.14 9.15 -13.88
CA HIS A 409 -20.50 9.64 -12.53
C HIS A 409 -20.59 11.18 -12.41
N SER A 410 -21.65 11.82 -11.91
CA SER A 410 -21.75 13.29 -11.80
C SER A 410 -20.69 13.94 -10.89
N ALA A 411 -20.15 15.08 -11.34
CA ALA A 411 -19.71 16.16 -10.47
C ALA A 411 -20.66 17.36 -10.65
N LYS A 412 -21.91 17.22 -10.21
CA LYS A 412 -22.66 18.41 -9.81
C LYS A 412 -22.10 18.81 -8.44
N GLY A 413 -21.21 19.80 -8.39
CA GLY A 413 -21.11 20.64 -7.19
C GLY A 413 -19.80 20.81 -6.41
N SER A 414 -18.58 20.67 -6.96
CA SER A 414 -17.36 20.95 -6.14
C SER A 414 -16.36 21.98 -6.66
N SER A 415 -16.53 22.52 -7.87
CA SER A 415 -15.70 23.63 -8.34
C SER A 415 -16.56 24.75 -8.92
N LYS A 416 -16.30 26.00 -8.51
CA LYS A 416 -16.88 27.21 -9.13
C LYS A 416 -16.66 27.23 -10.65
N VAL A 417 -15.63 26.54 -11.14
CA VAL A 417 -15.24 26.41 -12.56
C VAL A 417 -16.20 25.55 -13.39
N ASN A 418 -16.95 24.61 -12.78
CA ASN A 418 -17.81 23.68 -13.53
C ASN A 418 -19.30 24.07 -13.56
N ARG A 419 -19.68 25.24 -13.02
CA ARG A 419 -21.08 25.71 -13.06
C ARG A 419 -21.55 26.12 -14.46
N ASN A 420 -20.62 26.37 -15.38
CA ASN A 420 -20.89 26.79 -16.76
C ASN A 420 -20.69 25.68 -17.81
N GLN A 421 -20.62 24.40 -17.41
CA GLN A 421 -20.49 23.30 -18.39
C GLN A 421 -21.87 22.73 -18.75
N ASP A 422 -22.22 22.79 -20.03
CA ASP A 422 -23.51 22.33 -20.58
C ASP A 422 -23.72 20.80 -20.51
N HIS A 423 -22.66 20.02 -20.27
CA HIS A 423 -22.73 18.54 -20.29
C HIS A 423 -21.89 17.86 -19.19
N VAL A 424 -22.41 16.75 -18.64
CA VAL A 424 -21.67 15.85 -17.73
C VAL A 424 -20.68 15.03 -18.57
N LYS A 425 -19.37 15.24 -18.33
CA LYS A 425 -18.30 14.51 -19.01
C LYS A 425 -17.82 13.32 -18.19
N PRO A 426 -17.54 12.15 -18.83
CA PRO A 426 -16.92 11.03 -18.14
C PRO A 426 -15.58 11.42 -17.50
N MET A 427 -15.35 10.90 -16.30
CA MET A 427 -14.15 11.18 -15.53
C MET A 427 -13.64 9.93 -14.81
N MET A 428 -12.41 9.98 -14.31
CA MET A 428 -11.91 8.93 -13.42
C MET A 428 -12.76 8.86 -12.15
N PRO A 429 -12.96 7.67 -11.57
CA PRO A 429 -13.67 7.52 -10.30
C PRO A 429 -12.94 8.25 -9.17
N SER A 430 -13.72 8.88 -8.27
CA SER A 430 -13.17 9.42 -7.03
C SER A 430 -12.69 8.28 -6.12
N SER A 431 -11.75 8.57 -5.21
CA SER A 431 -11.28 7.57 -4.22
C SER A 431 -12.43 7.05 -3.36
N ALA A 432 -13.34 7.95 -2.95
CA ALA A 432 -14.48 7.62 -2.10
C ALA A 432 -15.48 6.72 -2.83
N SER A 433 -15.80 7.05 -4.10
CA SER A 433 -16.70 6.26 -4.92
C SER A 433 -16.14 4.85 -5.16
N LEU A 434 -14.87 4.73 -5.55
CA LEU A 434 -14.24 3.43 -5.76
C LEU A 434 -14.22 2.60 -4.46
N LEU A 435 -13.87 3.22 -3.34
CA LEU A 435 -13.82 2.56 -2.04
C LEU A 435 -15.18 1.97 -1.64
N LYS A 436 -16.28 2.71 -1.85
CA LYS A 436 -17.63 2.23 -1.54
C LYS A 436 -17.97 0.92 -2.26
N TYR A 437 -17.70 0.85 -3.56
CA TYR A 437 -18.02 -0.35 -4.35
C TYR A 437 -17.07 -1.51 -4.06
N VAL A 438 -15.78 -1.25 -3.82
CA VAL A 438 -14.84 -2.31 -3.42
C VAL A 438 -15.20 -2.90 -2.06
N LYS A 439 -15.66 -2.07 -1.10
CA LYS A 439 -16.18 -2.56 0.19
C LYS A 439 -17.33 -3.55 0.00
N ASN A 440 -18.25 -3.28 -0.92
CA ASN A 440 -19.37 -4.19 -1.19
C ASN A 440 -18.89 -5.54 -1.75
N ILE A 441 -17.85 -5.56 -2.60
CA ILE A 441 -17.26 -6.81 -3.11
C ILE A 441 -16.63 -7.60 -1.97
N ILE A 442 -15.85 -6.93 -1.10
CA ILE A 442 -15.23 -7.54 0.08
C ILE A 442 -16.31 -8.15 1.00
N HIS A 443 -17.38 -7.40 1.28
CA HIS A 443 -18.46 -7.83 2.15
C HIS A 443 -19.23 -9.05 1.60
N LYS A 444 -19.43 -9.11 0.27
CA LYS A 444 -20.02 -10.29 -0.38
C LYS A 444 -19.09 -11.49 -0.33
N ALA A 445 -17.81 -11.30 -0.67
CA ALA A 445 -16.80 -12.35 -0.62
C ALA A 445 -16.62 -12.94 0.80
N SER A 446 -16.89 -12.15 1.83
CA SER A 446 -16.78 -12.57 3.21
C SER A 446 -18.00 -13.30 3.76
N GLY A 447 -19.13 -13.29 3.03
CA GLY A 447 -20.42 -13.71 3.60
C GLY A 447 -20.75 -12.92 4.86
N GLU A 448 -20.41 -11.62 4.87
CA GLU A 448 -20.61 -10.67 5.98
C GLU A 448 -19.75 -10.91 7.23
N LYS A 449 -18.79 -11.86 7.20
CA LYS A 449 -17.97 -12.22 8.37
C LYS A 449 -16.73 -11.36 8.60
N TRP A 450 -16.22 -10.73 7.55
CA TRP A 450 -15.08 -9.83 7.63
C TRP A 450 -15.25 -8.65 6.67
N SER A 451 -14.57 -7.55 6.98
CA SER A 451 -14.63 -6.33 6.19
C SER A 451 -13.24 -5.89 5.73
N GLY A 452 -13.14 -4.72 5.10
CA GLY A 452 -11.86 -4.21 4.63
C GLY A 452 -11.98 -3.06 3.67
N THR A 453 -10.86 -2.68 3.08
CA THR A 453 -10.79 -1.63 2.07
C THR A 453 -9.97 -2.08 0.87
N ALA A 454 -10.02 -1.33 -0.22
CA ALA A 454 -9.14 -1.57 -1.37
C ALA A 454 -7.65 -1.60 -0.98
N ARG A 455 -7.24 -0.84 0.07
CA ARG A 455 -5.85 -0.87 0.57
C ARG A 455 -5.54 -2.16 1.31
N SER A 456 -6.52 -2.70 2.04
CA SER A 456 -6.40 -3.94 2.80
C SER A 456 -6.10 -5.13 1.89
N ILE A 457 -6.58 -5.14 0.64
CA ILE A 457 -6.27 -6.17 -0.36
C ILE A 457 -4.75 -6.27 -0.58
N ARG A 458 -4.11 -5.15 -0.96
CA ARG A 458 -2.65 -5.12 -1.18
C ARG A 458 -1.89 -5.51 0.09
N VAL A 459 -2.31 -4.99 1.25
CA VAL A 459 -1.64 -5.32 2.53
C VAL A 459 -1.76 -6.81 2.83
N SER A 460 -2.92 -7.43 2.62
CA SER A 460 -3.12 -8.87 2.80
C SER A 460 -2.26 -9.71 1.87
N VAL A 461 -2.18 -9.37 0.59
CA VAL A 461 -1.32 -10.09 -0.36
C VAL A 461 0.14 -10.01 0.08
N LEU A 462 0.60 -8.81 0.50
CA LEU A 462 1.95 -8.62 0.99
C LEU A 462 2.21 -9.36 2.31
N LEU A 463 1.27 -9.34 3.25
CA LEU A 463 1.38 -10.08 4.50
C LEU A 463 1.45 -11.59 4.23
N TYR A 464 0.60 -12.12 3.36
CA TYR A 464 0.63 -13.53 2.95
C TYR A 464 1.99 -13.91 2.34
N LYS A 465 2.53 -13.09 1.43
CA LYS A 465 3.89 -13.30 0.87
C LYS A 465 4.98 -13.21 1.94
N GLY A 466 4.80 -12.35 2.96
CA GLY A 466 5.70 -12.23 4.10
C GLY A 466 5.71 -13.46 5.00
N LEU A 467 4.53 -14.01 5.32
CA LEU A 467 4.41 -15.21 6.14
C LEU A 467 4.98 -16.44 5.44
N THR A 468 4.78 -16.56 4.11
CA THR A 468 5.22 -17.72 3.32
C THR A 468 6.66 -17.64 2.83
N GLY A 469 7.17 -16.44 2.55
CA GLY A 469 8.46 -16.25 1.88
C GLY A 469 9.35 -15.15 2.47
N GLY A 470 8.98 -14.60 3.63
CA GLY A 470 9.78 -13.60 4.35
C GLY A 470 9.81 -12.22 3.68
N LEU A 471 10.64 -11.33 4.22
CA LEU A 471 10.69 -9.91 3.86
C LEU A 471 11.14 -9.66 2.39
N ILE A 472 11.97 -10.56 1.84
CA ILE A 472 12.43 -10.48 0.45
C ILE A 472 11.26 -10.72 -0.51
N SER A 473 10.41 -11.72 -0.23
CA SER A 473 9.21 -11.99 -1.04
C SER A 473 8.25 -10.81 -1.04
N VAL A 474 8.13 -10.09 0.10
CA VAL A 474 7.37 -8.84 0.19
C VAL A 474 8.00 -7.75 -0.67
N GLN A 475 9.34 -7.60 -0.62
CA GLN A 475 10.05 -6.61 -1.41
C GLN A 475 9.89 -6.83 -2.91
N GLN A 476 10.04 -8.07 -3.37
CA GLN A 476 9.88 -8.46 -4.76
C GLN A 476 8.45 -8.25 -5.23
N ALA A 477 7.45 -8.79 -4.50
CA ALA A 477 6.04 -8.65 -4.85
C ALA A 477 5.58 -7.18 -4.86
N ALA A 478 6.08 -6.36 -3.92
CA ALA A 478 5.72 -4.94 -3.84
C ALA A 478 6.57 -4.03 -4.74
N GLN A 479 7.63 -4.57 -5.34
CA GLN A 479 8.68 -3.85 -6.07
C GLN A 479 9.23 -2.65 -5.28
N HIS A 480 9.59 -2.89 -4.01
CA HIS A 480 10.18 -1.86 -3.16
C HIS A 480 11.69 -1.75 -3.36
N SER A 481 12.19 -0.53 -3.52
CA SER A 481 13.63 -0.26 -3.58
C SER A 481 14.36 -0.50 -2.25
N SER A 482 13.63 -0.59 -1.12
CA SER A 482 14.23 -0.84 0.19
C SER A 482 13.42 -1.82 1.03
N LEU A 483 14.14 -2.72 1.71
CA LEU A 483 13.59 -3.63 2.71
C LEU A 483 12.88 -2.88 3.86
N ARG A 484 13.35 -1.68 4.22
CA ARG A 484 12.70 -0.83 5.23
C ARG A 484 11.26 -0.47 4.86
N THR A 485 10.96 -0.31 3.58
CA THR A 485 9.58 -0.04 3.13
C THR A 485 8.73 -1.31 3.19
N SER A 486 9.32 -2.46 2.89
CA SER A 486 8.66 -3.77 3.07
C SER A 486 8.37 -4.09 4.53
N MET A 487 9.25 -3.67 5.45
CA MET A 487 9.07 -3.90 6.89
C MET A 487 7.78 -3.32 7.44
N LEU A 488 7.27 -2.24 6.82
CA LEU A 488 6.00 -1.62 7.23
C LEU A 488 4.80 -2.56 7.02
N TYR A 489 4.85 -3.44 6.01
CA TYR A 489 3.79 -4.41 5.71
C TYR A 489 3.94 -5.71 6.50
N THR A 490 5.10 -5.89 7.13
CA THR A 490 5.44 -7.04 7.96
C THR A 490 5.56 -6.67 9.43
N ASN A 491 5.17 -5.44 9.81
CA ASN A 491 5.11 -5.00 11.21
C ASN A 491 3.73 -5.33 11.82
N SER A 492 3.15 -6.47 11.43
CA SER A 492 1.98 -7.02 12.10
C SER A 492 2.44 -7.90 13.26
N ILE A 493 1.59 -8.04 14.28
CA ILE A 493 1.88 -8.91 15.43
C ILE A 493 2.22 -10.35 15.00
N VAL A 494 1.52 -10.88 13.98
CA VAL A 494 1.73 -12.24 13.46
C VAL A 494 3.15 -12.43 12.93
N MET A 495 3.68 -11.46 12.20
CA MET A 495 5.02 -11.56 11.65
C MET A 495 6.08 -11.33 12.73
N ARG A 496 5.84 -10.45 13.72
CA ARG A 496 6.71 -10.30 14.89
C ARG A 496 6.82 -11.63 15.66
N LEU A 497 5.69 -12.29 15.96
CA LEU A 497 5.66 -13.63 16.57
C LEU A 497 6.44 -14.67 15.74
N THR A 498 6.32 -14.61 14.42
CA THR A 498 7.07 -15.52 13.52
C THR A 498 8.58 -15.25 13.59
N MET A 499 8.98 -13.97 13.61
CA MET A 499 10.39 -13.59 13.72
C MET A 499 10.96 -13.93 15.09
N ASP A 500 10.20 -13.73 16.17
CA ASP A 500 10.61 -14.06 17.53
C ASP A 500 10.76 -15.56 17.74
N LYS A 501 9.85 -16.37 17.18
CA LYS A 501 9.98 -17.83 17.15
C LYS A 501 11.27 -18.25 16.43
N LYS A 502 11.51 -17.71 15.22
CA LYS A 502 12.76 -17.98 14.47
C LYS A 502 14.01 -17.48 15.18
N MET A 503 13.92 -16.38 15.93
CA MET A 503 15.04 -15.85 16.71
C MET A 503 15.31 -16.72 17.94
N ARG A 504 14.26 -17.27 18.57
CA ARG A 504 14.40 -18.24 19.67
C ARG A 504 15.05 -19.52 19.17
N GLU A 505 14.53 -20.09 18.08
CA GLU A 505 15.13 -21.25 17.40
C GLU A 505 16.61 -20.99 17.04
N PHE A 506 16.92 -19.80 16.52
CA PHE A 506 18.29 -19.40 16.21
C PHE A 506 19.18 -19.26 17.47
N ARG A 507 18.65 -18.75 18.59
CA ARG A 507 19.38 -18.62 19.85
C ARG A 507 19.65 -19.98 20.50
N GLU A 508 18.65 -20.87 20.52
CA GLU A 508 18.77 -22.25 20.99
C GLU A 508 19.82 -22.98 20.13
N TRP A 509 19.76 -22.82 18.81
CA TRP A 509 20.75 -23.34 17.87
C TRP A 509 22.17 -22.79 18.13
N LEU A 510 22.32 -21.48 18.34
CA LEU A 510 23.61 -20.85 18.64
C LEU A 510 24.16 -21.27 20.02
N GLN A 511 23.28 -21.50 21.00
CA GLN A 511 23.66 -21.98 22.33
C GLN A 511 24.22 -23.41 22.28
N VAL A 512 23.56 -24.30 21.52
CA VAL A 512 24.05 -25.66 21.28
C VAL A 512 25.37 -25.64 20.52
N LEU A 513 25.51 -24.76 19.53
CA LEU A 513 26.73 -24.61 18.73
C LEU A 513 27.95 -24.23 19.57
N VAL A 514 27.82 -23.21 20.42
CA VAL A 514 28.93 -22.68 21.23
C VAL A 514 29.33 -23.65 22.34
N THR A 515 28.41 -24.52 22.78
CA THR A 515 28.61 -25.43 23.90
C THR A 515 28.95 -26.86 23.49
N ILE A 516 28.97 -27.16 22.19
CA ILE A 516 29.08 -28.51 21.64
C ILE A 516 30.34 -29.29 22.06
N ASN A 517 31.43 -28.55 22.30
CA ASN A 517 32.74 -29.07 22.70
C ASN A 517 32.98 -29.00 24.22
N ILE A 518 31.97 -28.60 25.00
CA ILE A 518 32.06 -28.52 26.46
C ILE A 518 31.47 -29.81 27.06
N GLU A 519 32.28 -30.56 27.79
CA GLU A 519 31.79 -31.75 28.51
C GLU A 519 30.72 -31.37 29.53
N ASN A 520 29.62 -32.13 29.54
CA ASN A 520 28.45 -31.91 30.39
C ASN A 520 27.85 -30.49 30.26
N ALA A 521 27.88 -29.94 29.04
CA ALA A 521 27.35 -28.61 28.74
C ALA A 521 25.91 -28.42 29.21
N ALA A 522 25.01 -29.37 28.86
CA ALA A 522 23.58 -29.32 29.15
C ALA A 522 23.29 -29.19 30.66
N SER A 523 23.91 -30.03 31.49
CA SER A 523 23.78 -29.94 32.95
C SER A 523 24.42 -28.68 33.53
N LYS A 524 25.53 -28.18 32.97
CA LYS A 524 26.17 -26.93 33.41
C LYS A 524 25.37 -25.67 33.07
N ILE A 525 24.57 -25.70 32.01
CA ILE A 525 23.74 -24.56 31.57
C ILE A 525 22.25 -24.73 31.94
N GLY A 526 21.91 -25.80 32.67
CA GLY A 526 20.55 -26.07 33.15
C GLY A 526 19.52 -26.38 32.06
N ILE A 527 19.96 -27.01 30.96
CA ILE A 527 19.10 -27.45 29.86
C ILE A 527 18.88 -28.95 29.95
N ASP A 528 17.67 -29.39 29.59
CA ASP A 528 17.32 -30.80 29.44
C ASP A 528 18.29 -31.54 28.50
N GLU A 529 18.89 -32.62 29.00
CA GLU A 529 19.97 -33.35 28.33
C GLU A 529 19.49 -34.05 27.04
N ASP A 530 18.28 -34.60 27.04
CA ASP A 530 17.69 -35.28 25.88
C ASP A 530 17.35 -34.29 24.75
N LYS A 531 16.81 -33.12 25.10
CA LYS A 531 16.54 -32.03 24.15
C LYS A 531 17.84 -31.48 23.57
N TYR A 532 18.84 -31.24 24.42
CA TYR A 532 20.16 -30.75 24.01
C TYR A 532 20.86 -31.73 23.08
N GLN A 533 20.78 -33.04 23.36
CA GLN A 533 21.40 -34.07 22.53
C GLN A 533 20.74 -34.20 21.14
N LYS A 534 19.40 -34.12 21.06
CA LYS A 534 18.67 -34.07 19.77
C LYS A 534 19.02 -32.83 18.95
N GLU A 535 19.11 -31.67 19.59
CA GLU A 535 19.48 -30.42 18.92
C GLU A 535 20.95 -30.41 18.49
N LYS A 536 21.84 -31.00 19.29
CA LYS A 536 23.25 -31.22 18.96
C LYS A 536 23.41 -32.13 17.74
N GLU A 537 22.69 -33.24 17.69
CA GLU A 537 22.71 -34.16 16.54
C GLU A 537 22.15 -33.51 15.26
N ALA A 538 21.06 -32.74 15.37
CA ALA A 538 20.52 -31.96 14.26
C ALA A 538 21.49 -30.84 13.79
N LEU A 539 22.23 -30.24 14.72
CA LEU A 539 23.19 -29.19 14.45
C LEU A 539 24.47 -29.74 13.80
N ILE A 540 25.03 -30.85 14.27
CA ILE A 540 26.18 -31.54 13.66
C ILE A 540 25.83 -32.03 12.25
N ALA A 541 24.60 -32.52 12.05
CA ALA A 541 24.11 -32.90 10.73
C ALA A 541 23.93 -31.71 9.76
N SER A 542 23.98 -30.46 10.24
CA SER A 542 23.61 -29.27 9.47
C SER A 542 24.77 -28.41 8.91
N GLN A 543 26.06 -28.73 9.15
CA GLN A 543 27.12 -27.73 8.96
C GLN A 543 28.19 -28.04 7.92
N PHE A 544 28.18 -27.24 6.85
CA PHE A 544 29.36 -26.91 6.03
C PHE A 544 29.34 -25.42 5.67
N GLY A 545 30.10 -24.59 6.40
CA GLY A 545 30.39 -23.21 6.03
C GLY A 545 29.18 -22.32 5.74
N GLY A 546 28.06 -22.52 6.44
CA GLY A 546 26.82 -21.74 6.24
C GLY A 546 25.96 -22.14 5.03
N VAL A 547 26.24 -23.26 4.35
CA VAL A 547 25.41 -23.81 3.27
C VAL A 547 24.37 -24.77 3.86
N TYR A 548 23.09 -24.48 3.64
CA TYR A 548 21.98 -25.23 4.23
C TYR A 548 21.50 -26.37 3.31
N CYS A 549 21.43 -27.60 3.85
CA CYS A 549 20.81 -28.75 3.19
C CYS A 549 19.38 -28.98 3.70
N ARG A 550 18.42 -29.23 2.80
CA ARG A 550 17.01 -29.50 3.11
C ARG A 550 16.82 -30.84 3.81
N ASP A 551 17.58 -31.86 3.39
CA ASP A 551 17.56 -33.20 3.98
C ASP A 551 18.89 -33.92 3.67
N PRO A 552 19.83 -33.96 4.63
CA PRO A 552 21.14 -34.59 4.45
C PRO A 552 21.09 -36.13 4.39
N LYS A 553 19.96 -36.77 4.73
CA LYS A 553 19.78 -38.23 4.69
C LYS A 553 18.98 -38.72 3.47
N SER A 554 18.70 -37.81 2.55
CA SER A 554 17.84 -38.08 1.39
C SER A 554 18.45 -39.03 0.36
N GLY A 555 19.78 -39.24 0.35
CA GLY A 555 20.47 -40.11 -0.62
C GLY A 555 20.43 -39.61 -2.07
N VAL A 556 20.21 -38.31 -2.29
CA VAL A 556 19.95 -37.74 -3.63
C VAL A 556 21.22 -37.52 -4.46
N GLN A 557 22.39 -37.45 -3.81
CA GLN A 557 23.67 -37.25 -4.51
C GLN A 557 24.27 -38.60 -4.93
N GLU A 558 24.95 -38.61 -6.06
CA GLU A 558 25.61 -39.80 -6.60
C GLU A 558 26.67 -40.31 -5.61
N GLY A 559 26.62 -41.59 -5.24
CA GLY A 559 27.49 -42.18 -4.22
C GLY A 559 27.01 -42.03 -2.76
N THR A 560 25.77 -41.58 -2.52
CA THR A 560 25.17 -41.50 -1.17
C THR A 560 24.00 -42.47 -0.99
N GLN A 561 23.82 -43.00 0.22
CA GLN A 561 22.72 -43.92 0.54
C GLN A 561 21.60 -43.22 1.31
N LYS A 562 20.35 -43.58 1.02
CA LYS A 562 19.18 -43.05 1.73
C LYS A 562 19.16 -43.55 3.17
N GLY A 563 19.07 -42.64 4.14
CA GLY A 563 19.17 -42.93 5.57
C GLY A 563 20.54 -42.63 6.17
N GLU A 564 21.60 -42.60 5.35
CA GLU A 564 22.95 -42.20 5.74
C GLU A 564 23.21 -40.73 5.46
N VAL A 565 24.11 -40.11 6.23
CA VAL A 565 24.44 -38.69 6.07
C VAL A 565 25.27 -38.50 4.80
N CYS A 566 24.83 -37.61 3.92
CA CYS A 566 25.50 -37.29 2.66
C CYS A 566 26.91 -36.71 2.88
N GLY A 567 27.94 -37.44 2.45
CA GLY A 567 29.35 -37.01 2.47
C GLY A 567 29.85 -36.34 1.18
N ALA A 568 29.02 -36.22 0.14
CA ALA A 568 29.40 -35.73 -1.20
C ALA A 568 29.55 -34.19 -1.27
N ILE A 569 30.46 -33.64 -0.45
CA ILE A 569 30.67 -32.19 -0.26
C ILE A 569 31.06 -31.47 -1.56
N SER A 570 31.82 -32.16 -2.42
CA SER A 570 32.19 -31.67 -3.75
C SER A 570 30.97 -31.27 -4.58
N GLN A 571 29.81 -31.91 -4.37
CA GLN A 571 28.60 -31.75 -5.18
C GLN A 571 27.52 -30.88 -4.51
N CYS A 572 27.77 -30.37 -3.29
CA CYS A 572 26.81 -29.56 -2.54
C CYS A 572 26.31 -28.34 -3.33
N MET A 573 27.14 -27.73 -4.17
CA MET A 573 26.80 -26.51 -4.90
C MET A 573 25.80 -26.70 -6.03
N THR A 574 25.72 -27.92 -6.54
CA THR A 574 24.83 -28.36 -7.62
C THR A 574 23.67 -29.22 -7.10
N CYS A 575 23.61 -29.46 -5.80
CA CYS A 575 22.61 -30.32 -5.18
C CYS A 575 21.21 -29.69 -5.16
N ALA A 576 20.19 -30.42 -5.63
CA ALA A 576 18.80 -29.97 -5.62
C ALA A 576 18.21 -29.79 -4.20
N ASN A 577 18.80 -30.45 -3.20
CA ASN A 577 18.42 -30.31 -1.79
C ASN A 577 19.15 -29.17 -1.07
N LYS A 578 20.09 -28.47 -1.72
CA LYS A 578 20.70 -27.25 -1.17
C LYS A 578 19.69 -26.11 -1.19
N ARG A 579 19.58 -25.37 -0.08
CA ARG A 579 18.87 -24.07 -0.07
C ARG A 579 19.81 -22.94 -0.46
N ASN A 580 19.28 -22.01 -1.24
CA ASN A 580 20.00 -20.81 -1.71
C ASN A 580 20.05 -19.70 -0.65
N ILE A 581 20.40 -20.04 0.59
CA ILE A 581 20.48 -19.12 1.72
C ILE A 581 21.85 -19.26 2.36
N PHE A 582 22.55 -18.14 2.54
CA PHE A 582 23.79 -18.04 3.31
C PHE A 582 23.57 -17.05 4.44
N VAL A 583 23.79 -17.48 5.68
CA VAL A 583 23.58 -16.64 6.88
C VAL A 583 24.89 -15.96 7.24
N VAL A 584 24.93 -14.63 7.14
CA VAL A 584 26.12 -13.82 7.43
C VAL A 584 26.26 -13.62 8.95
N THR A 585 26.97 -14.53 9.60
CA THR A 585 27.49 -14.41 10.97
C THR A 585 29.01 -14.41 10.95
N GLU A 586 29.66 -14.00 12.04
CA GLU A 586 31.12 -13.96 12.14
C GLU A 586 31.72 -15.36 11.96
N GLU A 587 31.13 -16.36 12.60
CA GLU A 587 31.56 -17.76 12.53
C GLU A 587 31.36 -18.36 11.14
N ASN A 588 30.21 -18.12 10.49
CA ASN A 588 29.97 -18.63 9.13
C ASN A 588 30.90 -17.98 8.11
N VAL A 589 31.22 -16.70 8.28
CA VAL A 589 32.19 -16.00 7.43
C VAL A 589 33.60 -16.51 7.70
N LEU A 590 33.98 -16.78 8.95
CA LEU A 590 35.26 -17.41 9.29
C LEU A 590 35.40 -18.77 8.61
N HIS A 591 34.41 -19.65 8.72
CA HIS A 591 34.42 -20.96 8.06
C HIS A 591 34.45 -20.86 6.52
N LEU A 592 33.73 -19.89 5.95
CA LEU A 592 33.78 -19.62 4.51
C LEU A 592 35.20 -19.20 4.05
N LEU A 593 35.88 -18.36 4.84
CA LEU A 593 37.25 -17.92 4.57
C LEU A 593 38.26 -19.07 4.73
N GLN A 594 38.11 -19.87 5.78
CA GLN A 594 38.94 -21.05 6.03
C GLN A 594 38.77 -22.10 4.92
N TRP A 595 37.55 -22.31 4.43
CA TRP A 595 37.27 -23.21 3.31
C TRP A 595 37.88 -22.71 1.99
N ASN A 596 37.81 -21.40 1.73
CA ASN A 596 38.45 -20.77 0.58
C ASN A 596 39.97 -21.01 0.57
N GLU A 597 40.62 -20.90 1.74
CA GLU A 597 42.04 -21.17 1.89
C GLU A 597 42.38 -22.63 1.57
N ALA A 598 41.58 -23.57 2.07
CA ALA A 598 41.75 -25.00 1.79
C ALA A 598 41.59 -25.33 0.30
N LEU A 599 40.59 -24.77 -0.38
CA LEU A 599 40.40 -24.93 -1.83
C LEU A 599 41.60 -24.37 -2.62
N LYS A 600 42.09 -23.18 -2.27
CA LYS A 600 43.28 -22.59 -2.91
C LYS A 600 44.52 -23.44 -2.72
N LYS A 601 44.72 -24.01 -1.53
CA LYS A 601 45.82 -24.94 -1.25
C LYS A 601 45.68 -26.23 -2.04
N GLY A 602 44.50 -26.85 -2.05
CA GLY A 602 44.21 -28.06 -2.83
C GLY A 602 44.47 -27.87 -4.32
N ASN A 603 44.08 -26.71 -4.89
CA ASN A 603 44.34 -26.39 -6.30
C ASN A 603 45.83 -26.19 -6.60
N LYS A 604 46.56 -25.48 -5.72
CA LYS A 604 48.02 -25.29 -5.86
C LYS A 604 48.80 -26.60 -5.75
N GLN A 605 48.33 -27.53 -4.92
CA GLN A 605 48.94 -28.84 -4.73
C GLN A 605 48.52 -29.88 -5.78
N GLY A 606 47.65 -29.50 -6.72
CA GLY A 606 47.18 -30.37 -7.80
C GLY A 606 46.19 -31.46 -7.36
N PHE A 607 45.61 -31.38 -6.16
CA PHE A 607 44.62 -32.35 -5.68
C PHE A 607 43.22 -32.09 -6.20
N ILE A 608 42.91 -30.85 -6.54
CA ILE A 608 41.69 -30.44 -7.23
C ILE A 608 42.08 -29.52 -8.39
N ASN A 609 41.28 -29.48 -9.46
CA ASN A 609 41.48 -28.54 -10.55
C ASN A 609 40.25 -27.65 -10.70
N VAL A 610 40.32 -26.45 -10.15
CA VAL A 610 39.19 -25.49 -10.15
C VAL A 610 38.83 -25.02 -11.56
N PHE A 611 39.72 -25.16 -12.55
CA PHE A 611 39.49 -24.74 -13.95
C PHE A 611 38.94 -25.85 -14.84
N GLN A 612 39.10 -27.12 -14.46
CA GLN A 612 38.66 -28.27 -15.28
C GLN A 612 37.55 -29.09 -14.61
N ASP A 613 37.39 -29.00 -13.28
CA ASP A 613 36.33 -29.69 -12.54
C ASP A 613 35.26 -28.69 -12.08
N GLY A 614 34.09 -28.77 -12.72
CA GLY A 614 32.97 -27.87 -12.46
C GLY A 614 32.50 -27.87 -11.00
N LYS A 615 32.68 -28.98 -10.25
CA LYS A 615 32.25 -29.10 -8.86
C LYS A 615 32.99 -28.10 -7.95
N TRP A 616 34.30 -28.00 -8.11
CA TRP A 616 35.15 -27.08 -7.33
C TRP A 616 35.06 -25.64 -7.85
N ALA A 617 34.85 -25.45 -9.16
CA ALA A 617 34.60 -24.15 -9.76
C ALA A 617 33.37 -23.45 -9.13
N PHE A 618 32.26 -24.17 -8.94
CA PHE A 618 31.05 -23.62 -8.32
C PHE A 618 31.25 -23.22 -6.86
N TRP A 619 32.10 -23.93 -6.12
CA TRP A 619 32.48 -23.55 -4.76
C TRP A 619 33.23 -22.21 -4.74
N CYS A 620 34.23 -22.03 -5.61
CA CYS A 620 34.97 -20.77 -5.71
C CYS A 620 34.07 -19.60 -6.09
N VAL A 621 33.24 -19.76 -7.13
CA VAL A 621 32.31 -18.70 -7.60
C VAL A 621 31.33 -18.29 -6.51
N PHE A 622 30.82 -19.24 -5.74
CA PHE A 622 29.91 -18.92 -4.63
C PHE A 622 30.61 -18.17 -3.51
N ILE A 623 31.81 -18.60 -3.09
CA ILE A 623 32.57 -17.94 -2.05
C ILE A 623 32.84 -16.49 -2.45
N GLU A 624 33.29 -16.26 -3.69
CA GLU A 624 33.52 -14.93 -4.24
C GLU A 624 32.23 -14.09 -4.25
N SER A 625 31.12 -14.66 -4.74
CA SER A 625 29.81 -13.98 -4.79
C SER A 625 29.28 -13.61 -3.40
N VAL A 626 29.50 -14.46 -2.40
CA VAL A 626 29.08 -14.21 -1.01
C VAL A 626 29.94 -13.12 -0.39
N ILE A 627 31.27 -13.18 -0.56
CA ILE A 627 32.19 -12.15 -0.08
C ILE A 627 31.86 -10.80 -0.72
N GLU A 628 31.66 -10.76 -2.04
CA GLU A 628 31.30 -9.54 -2.76
C GLU A 628 29.98 -8.95 -2.24
N LYS A 629 28.94 -9.79 -2.05
CA LYS A 629 27.66 -9.34 -1.47
C LYS A 629 27.80 -8.82 -0.03
N ILE A 630 28.69 -9.41 0.77
CA ILE A 630 29.00 -8.91 2.12
C ILE A 630 29.63 -7.52 2.03
N PHE A 631 30.56 -7.29 1.10
CA PHE A 631 31.17 -5.98 0.87
C PHE A 631 30.22 -4.93 0.28
N GLN A 632 29.25 -5.35 -0.54
CA GLN A 632 28.21 -4.46 -1.06
C GLN A 632 27.11 -4.18 -0.04
N SER A 633 27.01 -5.00 1.02
CA SER A 633 26.08 -4.79 2.12
C SER A 633 26.60 -3.78 3.15
N GLY A 634 25.69 -3.15 3.90
CA GLY A 634 26.00 -2.00 4.77
C GLY A 634 27.05 -2.28 5.85
N ASN A 635 27.49 -1.22 6.55
CA ASN A 635 28.63 -1.24 7.48
C ASN A 635 28.62 -2.36 8.53
N LYS A 636 27.45 -2.86 8.94
CA LYS A 636 27.32 -3.98 9.89
C LYS A 636 27.95 -5.28 9.37
N ASN A 637 27.69 -5.66 8.12
CA ASN A 637 28.21 -6.90 7.55
C ASN A 637 29.71 -6.80 7.20
N LYS A 638 30.17 -5.58 6.87
CA LYS A 638 31.60 -5.29 6.76
C LYS A 638 32.33 -5.46 8.08
N ALA A 639 31.72 -5.03 9.19
CA ALA A 639 32.28 -5.25 10.53
C ALA A 639 32.33 -6.75 10.88
N VAL A 640 31.29 -7.52 10.55
CA VAL A 640 31.28 -8.99 10.71
C VAL A 640 32.41 -9.64 9.91
N PHE A 641 32.63 -9.20 8.66
CA PHE A 641 33.71 -9.69 7.82
C PHE A 641 35.10 -9.35 8.38
N GLN A 642 35.30 -8.12 8.83
CA GLN A 642 36.55 -7.68 9.45
C GLN A 642 36.86 -8.46 10.74
N SER A 643 35.84 -8.69 11.56
CA SER A 643 35.96 -9.50 12.78
C SER A 643 36.33 -10.95 12.47
N ALA A 644 35.69 -11.55 11.45
CA ALA A 644 36.02 -12.89 10.97
C ALA A 644 37.45 -12.97 10.40
N GLN A 645 37.93 -11.93 9.70
CA GLN A 645 39.33 -11.86 9.24
C GLN A 645 40.33 -11.78 10.39
N GLN A 646 40.01 -11.05 11.46
CA GLN A 646 40.85 -11.01 12.66
C GLN A 646 40.91 -12.38 13.35
N LYS A 647 39.76 -13.05 13.50
CA LYS A 647 39.70 -14.42 14.04
C LYS A 647 40.43 -15.45 13.16
N LEU A 648 40.43 -15.27 11.84
CA LEU A 648 41.15 -16.15 10.91
C LEU A 648 42.66 -16.18 11.21
N ILE A 649 43.25 -15.06 11.65
CA ILE A 649 44.67 -14.95 11.96
C ILE A 649 45.02 -15.70 13.26
N SER A 650 44.07 -15.79 14.21
CA SER A 650 44.29 -16.38 15.53
C SER A 650 43.78 -17.82 15.67
N THR A 651 43.13 -18.39 14.65
CA THR A 651 42.47 -19.70 14.73
C THR A 651 43.06 -20.67 13.71
N ASP A 652 43.46 -21.87 14.15
CA ASP A 652 43.94 -22.93 13.25
C ASP A 652 42.84 -23.30 12.25
N ASN A 653 43.20 -23.44 10.97
CA ASN A 653 42.23 -23.71 9.91
C ASN A 653 41.98 -25.23 9.81
N PRO A 654 40.81 -25.73 10.26
CA PRO A 654 40.54 -27.16 10.30
C PRO A 654 40.43 -27.79 8.90
N TYR A 655 40.08 -27.00 7.89
CA TYR A 655 39.88 -27.49 6.52
C TYR A 655 41.19 -27.77 5.78
N LEU A 656 42.34 -27.29 6.28
CA LEU A 656 43.64 -27.63 5.71
C LEU A 656 44.06 -29.09 5.94
N LYS A 657 43.35 -29.80 6.83
CA LYS A 657 43.56 -31.22 7.17
C LYS A 657 42.72 -32.17 6.30
N ILE A 658 41.87 -31.64 5.43
CA ILE A 658 41.00 -32.43 4.55
C ILE A 658 41.81 -33.07 3.42
N ASP A 659 41.63 -34.38 3.23
CA ASP A 659 42.13 -35.10 2.06
C ASP A 659 41.16 -34.96 0.89
N PHE A 660 41.46 -34.03 -0.02
CA PHE A 660 40.66 -33.75 -1.20
C PHE A 660 40.55 -34.92 -2.18
N ARG A 661 41.37 -35.98 -2.06
CA ARG A 661 41.30 -37.16 -2.94
C ARG A 661 40.16 -38.11 -2.57
N ARG A 662 39.57 -37.94 -1.38
CA ARG A 662 38.50 -38.79 -0.82
C ARG A 662 37.12 -38.12 -0.83
N LEU A 663 37.00 -36.92 -1.43
CA LEU A 663 35.79 -36.09 -1.55
C LEU A 663 35.35 -35.98 -3.01
#